data_AF-A0A8T7LGR5-F1
#
_entry.id   AF-A0A8T7LGR5-F1
#
_cell.length_a   1.000
_cell.length_b   1.000
_cell.length_c   1.000
_cell.angle_alpha   90.00
_cell.angle_beta   90.00
_cell.angle_gamma   90.00
#
_symmetry.space_group_name_H-M   'P 1'
#
loop_
_entity.id
_entity.type
_entity.pdbx_description
1 polymer ?
#
loop_
_entity_poly.entity_id
_entity_poly.type
_entity_poly.pdbx_seq_one_letter_code
_entity_poly.pdbx_strand_id
1 'polypeptide(L)'
;MTAMRPTLRDPILWTGLLLSGAVLCWLSIARYDGFNAGMYDLGNMAQAIWSGARGEPLLYSRAEGFRASRLAGHVEIGYFLFAPLYALWPDPRVLLVAQAALFALGAIPVYRIAWRRIDAPEAGSQAVRPYAARCLALMYLLYPTAQTAVLFDFHADTVAAPLLLFALDALDRRALRQYVLWIALALSLKFYVAALVAGIGVVLFLWEGRRHTGALTALAGLAYGTVAFFAVRPLFAPSSAGAAGAVTTSYLAYYFGALNEIMATIPDRLLNAVVVFGPALLVGWRGWRWLLPGLPLAAAMLLSTGPGGAFDYRYHHYALVVPFIMLAVIDGAARQRSLLARRRSEAFAAAVGGRSAPGRRPGRTWQGDLGVTAGIVAIFSALLVNAPLNPLFWLGVPGYGFDRSVYGVTPRDGRLAAFVAARVPDGAPLAASTFVATHLVNREIVYLVRYPFEPRAGRLPDLLPQVQFALPDALFDWYLQLDDGYGGGIDYDRDAIAVLLRNPAFGLVDMDDGLLVFARNAAPERALMNRLMVVSDDGAPALRQFGQLDLVRATIEAIDGRRLRATFVWRLREPFKPGERYVAVSRLDGVPGARFVHLPGYAMRPVWEWRAGDAVEETFEVVVPTETSPGRYVWRTGWYDVSHPDAALTDARSRMAGTDDVPVGEVEMGNVER
;
A
#
# COMPACT_ATOMS: atom_id res chain seq x y z
N MET A 1 14.95 -4.89 -46.59
CA MET A 1 15.71 -5.66 -45.59
C MET A 1 14.75 -6.20 -44.55
N THR A 2 14.47 -7.50 -44.57
CA THR A 2 13.67 -8.21 -43.57
C THR A 2 14.40 -8.13 -42.24
N ALA A 3 14.02 -7.17 -41.39
CA ALA A 3 14.57 -7.03 -40.05
C ALA A 3 14.34 -8.35 -39.30
N MET A 4 15.42 -9.04 -38.92
CA MET A 4 15.36 -10.26 -38.13
C MET A 4 14.50 -9.97 -36.89
N ARG A 5 13.31 -10.57 -36.84
CA ARG A 5 12.38 -10.36 -35.73
C ARG A 5 13.02 -10.94 -34.47
N PRO A 6 13.09 -10.22 -33.34
CA PRO A 6 13.47 -10.83 -32.07
C PRO A 6 12.55 -12.03 -31.85
N THR A 7 13.13 -13.22 -31.71
CA THR A 7 12.33 -14.41 -31.41
C THR A 7 11.86 -14.26 -29.97
N LEU A 8 10.60 -13.88 -29.77
CA LEU A 8 9.92 -14.00 -28.47
C LEU A 8 9.70 -15.47 -28.07
N ARG A 9 10.48 -16.40 -28.62
CA ARG A 9 10.50 -17.82 -28.27
C ARG A 9 11.58 -18.13 -27.24
N ASP A 10 12.15 -17.12 -26.59
CA ASP A 10 13.14 -17.30 -25.55
C ASP A 10 12.47 -17.77 -24.25
N PRO A 11 12.67 -19.03 -23.82
CA PRO A 11 12.04 -19.53 -22.61
C PRO A 11 12.50 -18.76 -21.36
N ILE A 12 13.74 -18.26 -21.32
CA ILE A 12 14.26 -17.53 -20.15
C ILE A 12 13.49 -16.24 -19.92
N LEU A 13 13.12 -15.53 -21.00
CA LEU A 13 12.30 -14.33 -20.91
C LEU A 13 10.94 -14.67 -20.28
N TRP A 14 10.22 -15.65 -20.85
CA TRP A 14 8.89 -16.01 -20.37
C TRP A 14 8.88 -16.60 -18.97
N THR A 15 9.87 -17.41 -18.61
CA THR A 15 10.02 -17.92 -17.24
C THR A 15 10.22 -16.77 -16.26
N GLY A 16 11.10 -15.81 -16.55
CA GLY A 16 11.29 -14.63 -15.70
C GLY A 16 10.01 -13.80 -15.57
N LEU A 17 9.32 -13.58 -16.69
CA LEU A 17 8.06 -12.82 -16.75
C LEU A 17 6.97 -13.45 -15.89
N LEU A 18 6.75 -14.76 -16.06
CA LEU A 18 5.74 -15.52 -15.33
C LEU A 18 6.09 -15.63 -13.85
N LEU A 19 7.35 -15.92 -13.52
CA LEU A 19 7.77 -16.08 -12.12
C LEU A 19 7.66 -14.76 -11.35
N SER A 20 8.26 -13.68 -11.86
CA SER A 20 8.21 -12.37 -11.20
C SER A 20 6.78 -11.83 -11.16
N GLY A 21 6.02 -11.95 -12.25
CA GLY A 21 4.62 -11.53 -12.29
C GLY A 21 3.75 -12.30 -11.30
N ALA A 22 3.88 -13.63 -11.23
CA ALA A 22 3.11 -14.46 -10.31
C ALA A 22 3.46 -14.18 -8.84
N VAL A 23 4.74 -14.03 -8.51
CA VAL A 23 5.18 -13.71 -7.14
C VAL A 23 4.63 -12.36 -6.70
N LEU A 24 4.78 -11.31 -7.51
CA LEU A 24 4.28 -9.99 -7.14
C LEU A 24 2.75 -9.96 -7.06
N CYS A 25 2.07 -10.63 -7.98
CA CYS A 25 0.61 -10.78 -7.97
C CYS A 25 0.13 -11.47 -6.69
N TRP A 26 0.75 -12.60 -6.33
CA TRP A 26 0.42 -13.35 -5.12
C TRP A 26 0.66 -12.52 -3.85
N LEU A 27 1.80 -11.82 -3.75
CA LEU A 27 2.10 -10.97 -2.60
C LEU A 27 1.13 -9.79 -2.47
N SER A 28 0.79 -9.12 -3.58
CA SER A 28 -0.21 -8.04 -3.56
C SER A 28 -1.59 -8.55 -3.13
N ILE A 29 -2.00 -9.73 -3.60
CA ILE A 29 -3.27 -10.35 -3.16
C ILE A 29 -3.20 -10.75 -1.69
N ALA A 30 -2.09 -11.31 -1.20
CA ALA A 30 -1.93 -11.68 0.19
C ALA A 30 -2.02 -10.46 1.13
N ARG A 31 -1.48 -9.30 0.73
CA ARG A 31 -1.68 -8.03 1.46
C ARG A 31 -3.15 -7.67 1.55
N TYR A 32 -3.88 -7.76 0.45
CA TYR A 32 -5.31 -7.46 0.42
C TYR A 32 -6.12 -8.45 1.27
N ASP A 33 -5.96 -9.75 1.03
CA ASP A 33 -6.71 -10.79 1.74
C ASP A 33 -6.40 -10.81 3.25
N GLY A 34 -5.21 -10.37 3.67
CA GLY A 34 -4.81 -10.22 5.07
C GLY A 34 -5.12 -8.84 5.67
N PHE A 35 -6.01 -8.04 5.08
CA PHE A 35 -6.39 -6.70 5.57
C PHE A 35 -5.18 -5.77 5.81
N ASN A 36 -4.18 -5.80 4.92
CA ASN A 36 -2.99 -4.95 4.97
C ASN A 36 -2.89 -3.97 3.79
N ALA A 37 -3.98 -3.81 3.01
CA ALA A 37 -4.09 -2.85 1.92
C ALA A 37 -4.96 -1.65 2.34
N GLY A 38 -4.40 -0.44 2.26
CA GLY A 38 -4.99 0.77 2.85
C GLY A 38 -6.10 1.41 2.02
N MET A 39 -7.05 2.06 2.69
CA MET A 39 -8.11 2.83 2.01
C MET A 39 -7.56 4.04 1.25
N TYR A 40 -6.49 4.67 1.75
CA TYR A 40 -5.90 5.85 1.09
C TYR A 40 -5.27 5.52 -0.26
N ASP A 41 -4.73 4.32 -0.37
CA ASP A 41 -4.11 3.81 -1.56
C ASP A 41 -5.13 2.94 -2.31
N LEU A 42 -5.01 1.60 -2.26
CA LEU A 42 -5.85 0.70 -3.06
C LEU A 42 -7.34 1.04 -3.00
N GLY A 43 -7.85 1.40 -1.82
CA GLY A 43 -9.27 1.69 -1.64
C GLY A 43 -9.78 2.89 -2.45
N ASN A 44 -9.06 4.00 -2.43
CA ASN A 44 -9.39 5.21 -3.19
C ASN A 44 -9.35 4.96 -4.70
N MET A 45 -8.38 4.18 -5.19
CA MET A 45 -8.29 3.80 -6.60
C MET A 45 -9.45 2.90 -7.01
N ALA A 46 -9.75 1.88 -6.21
CA ALA A 46 -10.82 0.94 -6.47
C ALA A 46 -12.20 1.62 -6.42
N GLN A 47 -12.49 2.44 -5.41
CA GLN A 47 -13.75 3.20 -5.33
C GLN A 47 -13.93 4.12 -6.54
N ALA A 48 -12.86 4.82 -6.94
CA ALA A 48 -12.91 5.70 -8.11
C ALA A 48 -13.16 4.92 -9.41
N ILE A 49 -12.47 3.79 -9.65
CA ILE A 49 -12.69 2.97 -10.84
C ILE A 49 -14.10 2.35 -10.82
N TRP A 50 -14.59 1.92 -9.66
CA TRP A 50 -15.96 1.44 -9.47
C TRP A 50 -16.99 2.51 -9.84
N SER A 51 -16.80 3.76 -9.41
CA SER A 51 -17.66 4.88 -9.82
C SER A 51 -17.59 5.11 -11.34
N GLY A 52 -16.41 4.96 -11.94
CA GLY A 52 -16.22 5.03 -13.39
C GLY A 52 -17.00 3.96 -14.15
N ALA A 53 -17.09 2.74 -13.59
CA ALA A 53 -17.92 1.67 -14.14
C ALA A 53 -19.43 1.99 -14.11
N ARG A 54 -19.84 2.92 -13.23
CA ARG A 54 -21.21 3.47 -13.15
C ARG A 54 -21.42 4.72 -14.01
N GLY A 55 -20.42 5.14 -14.78
CA GLY A 55 -20.49 6.35 -15.61
C GLY A 55 -20.20 7.65 -14.85
N GLU A 56 -19.72 7.57 -13.60
CA GLU A 56 -19.33 8.74 -12.82
C GLU A 56 -17.86 9.14 -13.09
N PRO A 57 -17.46 10.40 -12.85
CA PRO A 57 -16.12 10.90 -13.18
C PRO A 57 -15.07 10.50 -12.15
N LEU A 58 -14.88 9.20 -11.89
CA LEU A 58 -13.86 8.67 -10.97
C LEU A 58 -13.94 9.27 -9.56
N LEU A 59 -15.13 9.22 -8.96
CA LEU A 59 -15.46 9.75 -7.64
C LEU A 59 -15.04 8.81 -6.50
N TYR A 60 -14.48 9.38 -5.44
CA TYR A 60 -14.14 8.68 -4.20
C TYR A 60 -14.42 9.56 -2.97
N SER A 61 -14.59 8.95 -1.81
CA SER A 61 -14.88 9.63 -0.55
C SER A 61 -13.64 10.31 0.02
N ARG A 62 -13.74 11.60 0.35
CA ARG A 62 -12.65 12.34 1.00
C ARG A 62 -12.88 12.52 2.49
N ALA A 63 -11.79 12.69 3.22
CA ALA A 63 -11.79 12.99 4.65
C ALA A 63 -12.55 14.28 4.98
N GLU A 64 -12.76 15.18 4.03
CA GLU A 64 -13.53 16.41 4.22
C GLU A 64 -15.07 16.18 4.19
N GLY A 65 -15.54 14.94 4.05
CA GLY A 65 -16.98 14.63 4.09
C GLY A 65 -17.71 14.91 2.79
N PHE A 66 -17.03 14.79 1.65
CA PHE A 66 -17.64 14.85 0.34
C PHE A 66 -16.95 13.91 -0.65
N ARG A 67 -17.63 13.61 -1.76
CA ARG A 67 -17.06 12.84 -2.88
C ARG A 67 -16.29 13.76 -3.82
N ALA A 68 -15.05 13.43 -4.12
CA ALA A 68 -14.23 14.17 -5.08
C ALA A 68 -13.84 13.30 -6.26
N SER A 69 -13.63 13.92 -7.42
CA SER A 69 -13.08 13.24 -8.58
C SER A 69 -11.56 13.12 -8.49
N ARG A 70 -11.02 11.95 -8.82
CA ARG A 70 -9.57 11.78 -9.02
C ARG A 70 -9.04 12.64 -10.17
N LEU A 71 -9.90 13.08 -11.10
CA LEU A 71 -9.53 14.00 -12.17
C LEU A 71 -9.16 15.40 -11.66
N ALA A 72 -9.62 15.80 -10.48
CA ALA A 72 -9.26 17.07 -9.85
C ALA A 72 -7.84 17.07 -9.26
N GLY A 73 -7.45 15.94 -8.67
CA GLY A 73 -6.16 15.79 -7.98
C GLY A 73 -5.04 15.24 -8.87
N HIS A 74 -5.34 14.21 -9.66
CA HIS A 74 -4.33 13.36 -10.32
C HIS A 74 -4.47 13.26 -11.84
N VAL A 75 -5.64 13.57 -12.40
CA VAL A 75 -5.96 13.44 -13.85
C VAL A 75 -5.58 12.06 -14.40
N GLU A 76 -6.32 11.04 -13.96
CA GLU A 76 -6.07 9.64 -14.27
C GLU A 76 -7.16 9.10 -15.23
N ILE A 77 -7.34 9.77 -16.37
CA ILE A 77 -8.37 9.42 -17.38
C ILE A 77 -8.25 7.94 -17.82
N GLY A 78 -7.02 7.41 -17.87
CA GLY A 78 -6.76 6.02 -18.21
C GLY A 78 -7.40 5.01 -17.25
N TYR A 79 -7.83 5.41 -16.05
CA TYR A 79 -8.55 4.54 -15.12
C TYR A 79 -9.90 4.06 -15.67
N PHE A 80 -10.51 4.80 -16.60
CA PHE A 80 -11.71 4.32 -17.30
C PHE A 80 -11.45 3.04 -18.12
N LEU A 81 -10.21 2.74 -18.50
CA LEU A 81 -9.88 1.48 -19.17
C LEU A 81 -9.96 0.26 -18.24
N PHE A 82 -9.87 0.49 -16.92
CA PHE A 82 -10.01 -0.55 -15.90
C PHE A 82 -11.47 -0.72 -15.45
N ALA A 83 -12.33 0.26 -15.70
CA ALA A 83 -13.75 0.21 -15.32
C ALA A 83 -14.50 -1.01 -15.89
N PRO A 84 -14.32 -1.43 -17.17
CA PRO A 84 -14.94 -2.66 -17.67
C PRO A 84 -14.43 -3.93 -16.98
N LEU A 85 -13.14 -3.99 -16.65
CA LEU A 85 -12.57 -5.13 -15.91
C LEU A 85 -13.15 -5.21 -14.50
N TYR A 86 -13.27 -4.06 -13.84
CA TYR A 86 -13.89 -3.94 -12.52
C TYR A 86 -15.40 -4.22 -12.55
N ALA A 87 -16.09 -3.89 -13.64
CA ALA A 87 -17.51 -4.25 -13.80
C ALA A 87 -17.73 -5.76 -13.93
N LEU A 88 -16.78 -6.49 -14.55
CA LEU A 88 -16.82 -7.96 -14.67
C LEU A 88 -16.51 -8.66 -13.35
N TRP A 89 -15.57 -8.11 -12.58
CA TRP A 89 -15.22 -8.60 -11.26
C TRP A 89 -15.05 -7.40 -10.31
N PRO A 90 -16.12 -6.99 -9.58
CA PRO A 90 -16.12 -5.79 -8.75
C PRO A 90 -15.36 -6.03 -7.45
N ASP A 91 -14.06 -6.24 -7.57
CA ASP A 91 -13.16 -6.57 -6.48
C ASP A 91 -11.79 -5.92 -6.72
N PRO A 92 -11.20 -5.21 -5.73
CA PRO A 92 -9.88 -4.59 -5.87
C PRO A 92 -8.77 -5.53 -6.37
N ARG A 93 -8.88 -6.84 -6.14
CA ARG A 93 -7.91 -7.83 -6.61
C ARG A 93 -7.75 -7.83 -8.13
N VAL A 94 -8.79 -7.50 -8.90
CA VAL A 94 -8.68 -7.39 -10.37
C VAL A 94 -7.64 -6.36 -10.80
N LEU A 95 -7.54 -5.27 -10.04
CA LEU A 95 -6.60 -4.18 -10.31
C LEU A 95 -5.16 -4.60 -9.98
N LEU A 96 -4.98 -5.29 -8.85
CA LEU A 96 -3.67 -5.83 -8.44
C LEU A 96 -3.13 -6.85 -9.46
N VAL A 97 -3.99 -7.76 -9.94
CA VAL A 97 -3.66 -8.73 -11.00
C VAL A 97 -3.27 -8.00 -12.29
N ALA A 98 -4.08 -7.02 -12.72
CA ALA A 98 -3.81 -6.28 -13.94
C ALA A 98 -2.49 -5.49 -13.88
N GLN A 99 -2.19 -4.85 -12.74
CA GLN A 99 -0.94 -4.12 -12.54
C GLN A 99 0.27 -5.07 -12.55
N ALA A 100 0.23 -6.18 -11.83
CA ALA A 100 1.33 -7.14 -11.80
C ALA A 100 1.60 -7.75 -13.18
N ALA A 101 0.54 -8.06 -13.95
CA ALA A 101 0.66 -8.54 -15.32
C ALA A 101 1.26 -7.48 -16.25
N LEU A 102 0.78 -6.24 -16.20
CA LEU A 102 1.31 -5.13 -17.02
C LEU A 102 2.77 -4.83 -16.69
N PHE A 103 3.14 -4.83 -15.41
CA PHE A 103 4.52 -4.72 -14.98
C PHE A 103 5.37 -5.81 -15.62
N ALA A 104 5.02 -7.09 -15.45
CA ALA A 104 5.80 -8.19 -16.02
C ALA A 104 5.94 -8.06 -17.55
N LEU A 105 4.85 -7.69 -18.25
CA LEU A 105 4.86 -7.47 -19.70
C LEU A 105 5.81 -6.34 -20.13
N GLY A 106 6.16 -5.40 -19.26
CA GLY A 106 7.18 -4.37 -19.49
C GLY A 106 8.58 -4.93 -19.76
N ALA A 107 8.86 -6.19 -19.41
CA ALA A 107 10.12 -6.84 -19.77
C ALA A 107 10.26 -7.09 -21.28
N ILE A 108 9.14 -7.23 -22.00
CA ILE A 108 9.10 -7.47 -23.45
C ILE A 108 9.74 -6.33 -24.25
N PRO A 109 9.32 -5.06 -24.11
CA PRO A 109 9.95 -3.96 -24.81
C PRO A 109 11.44 -3.80 -24.44
N VAL A 110 11.80 -3.98 -23.17
CA VAL A 110 13.20 -3.93 -22.72
C VAL A 110 14.05 -4.99 -23.44
N TYR A 111 13.60 -6.26 -23.43
CA TYR A 111 14.24 -7.36 -24.14
C TYR A 111 14.39 -7.08 -25.64
N ARG A 112 13.32 -6.60 -26.28
CA ARG A 112 13.29 -6.32 -27.72
C ARG A 112 14.24 -5.20 -28.12
N ILE A 113 14.31 -4.11 -27.35
CA ILE A 113 15.23 -2.99 -27.62
C ILE A 113 16.67 -3.47 -27.44
N ALA A 114 16.97 -4.15 -26.32
CA ALA A 114 18.31 -4.68 -26.05
C ALA A 114 18.76 -5.67 -27.13
N TRP A 115 17.87 -6.55 -27.61
CA TRP A 115 18.15 -7.43 -28.74
C TRP A 115 18.57 -6.64 -29.98
N ARG A 116 17.75 -5.66 -30.41
CA ARG A 116 18.03 -4.90 -31.64
C ARG A 116 19.30 -4.06 -31.54
N ARG A 117 19.58 -3.48 -30.38
CA ARG A 117 20.71 -2.55 -30.18
C ARG A 117 22.03 -3.25 -29.82
N ILE A 118 21.98 -4.43 -29.21
CA ILE A 118 23.18 -5.05 -28.61
C ILE A 118 23.40 -6.50 -29.06
N ASP A 119 22.38 -7.35 -29.18
CA ASP A 119 22.61 -8.78 -29.47
C ASP A 119 22.44 -9.13 -30.96
N ALA A 120 21.67 -8.35 -31.72
CA ALA A 120 21.36 -8.64 -33.11
C ALA A 120 22.65 -8.87 -33.93
N PRO A 121 22.77 -10.01 -34.64
CA PRO A 121 23.93 -10.30 -35.47
C PRO A 121 24.15 -9.22 -36.52
N GLU A 122 25.41 -8.89 -36.78
CA GLU A 122 25.78 -8.19 -38.01
C GLU A 122 25.46 -9.09 -39.22
N ALA A 123 25.07 -8.48 -40.34
CA ALA A 123 24.69 -9.22 -41.54
C ALA A 123 25.81 -10.20 -41.96
N GLY A 124 25.54 -11.51 -41.93
CA GLY A 124 26.51 -12.56 -42.28
C GLY A 124 27.18 -13.27 -41.11
N SER A 125 26.89 -12.92 -39.84
CA SER A 125 27.43 -13.61 -38.66
C SER A 125 26.49 -14.68 -38.10
N GLN A 126 27.05 -15.70 -37.41
CA GLN A 126 26.27 -16.73 -36.71
C GLN A 126 25.38 -16.14 -35.62
N ALA A 127 24.29 -16.85 -35.31
CA ALA A 127 23.32 -16.44 -34.29
C ALA A 127 23.98 -16.26 -32.91
N VAL A 128 23.93 -15.04 -32.38
CA VAL A 128 24.39 -14.72 -31.03
C VAL A 128 23.27 -15.04 -30.03
N ARG A 129 23.62 -15.62 -28.87
CA ARG A 129 22.67 -15.84 -27.76
C ARG A 129 22.16 -14.47 -27.27
N PRO A 130 20.87 -14.32 -26.90
CA PRO A 130 20.27 -13.06 -26.44
C PRO A 130 20.74 -12.65 -25.03
N TYR A 131 22.05 -12.54 -24.82
CA TYR A 131 22.65 -12.30 -23.52
C TYR A 131 22.26 -10.94 -22.96
N ALA A 132 22.45 -9.86 -23.72
CA ALA A 132 22.11 -8.53 -23.26
C ALA A 132 20.60 -8.40 -23.04
N ALA A 133 19.80 -8.93 -23.97
CA ALA A 133 18.34 -8.92 -23.88
C ALA A 133 17.82 -9.62 -22.62
N ARG A 134 18.38 -10.78 -22.27
CA ARG A 134 18.07 -11.51 -21.03
C ARG A 134 18.50 -10.73 -19.79
N CYS A 135 19.74 -10.22 -19.75
CA CYS A 135 20.24 -9.43 -18.62
C CYS A 135 19.37 -8.20 -18.36
N LEU A 136 19.02 -7.44 -19.40
CA LEU A 136 18.20 -6.24 -19.26
C LEU A 136 16.76 -6.55 -18.86
N ALA A 137 16.16 -7.61 -19.41
CA ALA A 137 14.84 -8.07 -18.98
C ALA A 137 14.84 -8.45 -17.50
N LEU A 138 15.87 -9.17 -17.05
CA LEU A 138 16.05 -9.53 -15.64
C LEU A 138 16.27 -8.29 -14.76
N MET A 139 17.10 -7.34 -15.19
CA MET A 139 17.30 -6.08 -14.46
C MET A 139 16.00 -5.31 -14.27
N TYR A 140 15.12 -5.27 -15.28
CA TYR A 140 13.82 -4.63 -15.16
C TYR A 140 12.90 -5.37 -14.18
N LEU A 141 12.78 -6.69 -14.31
CA LEU A 141 11.92 -7.52 -13.46
C LEU A 141 12.36 -7.55 -11.99
N LEU A 142 13.66 -7.38 -11.74
CA LEU A 142 14.27 -7.30 -10.41
C LEU A 142 14.59 -5.87 -9.98
N TYR A 143 14.12 -4.84 -10.69
CA TYR A 143 14.48 -3.48 -10.29
C TYR A 143 13.77 -3.12 -8.97
N PRO A 144 14.49 -2.75 -7.89
CA PRO A 144 13.90 -2.64 -6.55
C PRO A 144 12.68 -1.72 -6.50
N THR A 145 12.82 -0.51 -7.03
CA THR A 145 11.76 0.50 -7.06
C THR A 145 10.59 0.13 -7.96
N ALA A 146 10.78 -0.77 -8.93
CA ALA A 146 9.70 -1.25 -9.76
C ALA A 146 8.90 -2.35 -9.04
N GLN A 147 9.58 -3.23 -8.30
CA GLN A 147 8.93 -4.26 -7.49
C GLN A 147 8.17 -3.66 -6.31
N THR A 148 8.79 -2.74 -5.56
CA THR A 148 8.11 -2.06 -4.45
C THR A 148 6.90 -1.26 -4.93
N ALA A 149 6.98 -0.62 -6.10
CA ALA A 149 5.83 0.07 -6.68
C ALA A 149 4.64 -0.84 -7.02
N VAL A 150 4.89 -2.11 -7.36
CA VAL A 150 3.83 -3.10 -7.55
C VAL A 150 3.24 -3.57 -6.22
N LEU A 151 4.10 -3.75 -5.21
CA LEU A 151 3.73 -4.24 -3.88
C LEU A 151 3.11 -3.16 -2.98
N PHE A 152 3.32 -1.88 -3.28
CA PHE A 152 2.80 -0.78 -2.47
C PHE A 152 1.27 -0.69 -2.54
N ASP A 153 0.69 -0.76 -3.74
CA ASP A 153 -0.72 -1.00 -4.09
C ASP A 153 -0.95 -0.62 -5.58
N PHE A 154 -2.18 -0.70 -6.10
CA PHE A 154 -2.50 -0.32 -7.49
C PHE A 154 -2.33 1.19 -7.74
N HIS A 155 -1.43 1.61 -8.63
CA HIS A 155 -1.19 3.02 -8.93
C HIS A 155 -0.96 3.31 -10.42
N ALA A 156 -1.45 4.46 -10.88
CA ALA A 156 -1.29 4.88 -12.27
C ALA A 156 0.17 5.02 -12.71
N ASP A 157 1.09 5.39 -11.80
CA ASP A 157 2.53 5.45 -12.04
C ASP A 157 3.09 4.09 -12.48
N THR A 158 2.74 3.06 -11.72
CA THR A 158 3.17 1.67 -11.96
C THR A 158 2.59 1.14 -13.27
N VAL A 159 1.36 1.52 -13.62
CA VAL A 159 0.72 1.19 -14.90
C VAL A 159 1.35 1.95 -16.08
N ALA A 160 1.71 3.22 -15.90
CA ALA A 160 2.28 4.05 -16.95
C ALA A 160 3.72 3.66 -17.32
N ALA A 161 4.50 3.14 -16.37
CA ALA A 161 5.88 2.72 -16.59
C ALA A 161 6.05 1.70 -17.74
N PRO A 162 5.34 0.55 -17.79
CA PRO A 162 5.43 -0.39 -18.91
C PRO A 162 4.88 0.21 -20.22
N LEU A 163 3.89 1.11 -20.18
CA LEU A 163 3.39 1.80 -21.38
C LEU A 163 4.47 2.70 -22.01
N LEU A 164 5.24 3.41 -21.19
CA LEU A 164 6.41 4.17 -21.66
C LEU A 164 7.47 3.28 -22.28
N LEU A 165 7.72 2.10 -21.71
CA LEU A 165 8.64 1.12 -22.32
C LEU A 165 8.14 0.63 -23.69
N PHE A 166 6.84 0.33 -23.83
CA PHE A 166 6.25 -0.03 -25.12
C PHE A 166 6.31 1.13 -26.13
N ALA A 167 6.13 2.37 -25.69
CA ALA A 167 6.34 3.55 -26.53
C ALA A 167 7.79 3.60 -27.03
N LEU A 168 8.77 3.45 -26.14
CA LEU A 168 10.20 3.46 -26.49
C LEU A 168 10.57 2.30 -27.44
N ASP A 169 10.01 1.10 -27.27
CA ASP A 169 10.20 -0.02 -28.21
C ASP A 169 9.59 0.28 -29.58
N ALA A 170 8.38 0.84 -29.64
CA ALA A 170 7.75 1.24 -30.90
C ALA A 170 8.53 2.34 -31.62
N LEU A 171 9.04 3.31 -30.86
CA LEU A 171 9.90 4.39 -31.37
C LEU A 171 11.19 3.85 -31.97
N ASP A 172 11.84 2.91 -31.28
CA ASP A 172 13.06 2.24 -31.73
C ASP A 172 12.83 1.43 -33.01
N ARG A 173 11.68 0.76 -33.13
CA ARG A 173 11.23 0.07 -34.36
C ARG A 173 10.74 1.01 -35.47
N ARG A 174 10.72 2.32 -35.24
CA ARG A 174 10.13 3.35 -36.13
C ARG A 174 8.63 3.13 -36.43
N ALA A 175 7.91 2.44 -35.54
CA ALA A 175 6.49 2.19 -35.65
C ALA A 175 5.68 3.35 -35.05
N LEU A 176 5.64 4.50 -35.75
CA LEU A 176 5.10 5.76 -35.21
C LEU A 176 3.64 5.67 -34.73
N ARG A 177 2.79 4.88 -35.41
CA ARG A 177 1.40 4.68 -34.96
C ARG A 177 1.32 4.01 -33.59
N GLN A 178 2.13 2.98 -33.36
CA GLN A 178 2.22 2.31 -32.06
C GLN A 178 2.84 3.24 -31.01
N TYR A 179 3.86 4.02 -31.39
CA TYR A 179 4.47 5.00 -30.50
C TYR A 179 3.44 6.03 -30.00
N VAL A 180 2.66 6.63 -30.90
CA VAL A 180 1.62 7.60 -30.53
C VAL A 180 0.56 6.96 -29.64
N LEU A 181 0.11 5.74 -29.96
CA LEU A 181 -0.84 5.00 -29.12
C LEU A 181 -0.32 4.83 -27.69
N TRP A 182 0.91 4.32 -27.53
CA TRP A 182 1.48 4.08 -26.21
C TRP A 182 1.77 5.36 -25.43
N ILE A 183 2.18 6.44 -26.10
CA ILE A 183 2.34 7.76 -25.47
C ILE A 183 0.97 8.30 -25.02
N ALA A 184 -0.06 8.21 -25.86
CA ALA A 184 -1.40 8.68 -25.50
C ALA A 184 -1.95 7.91 -24.30
N LEU A 185 -1.78 6.58 -24.28
CA LEU A 185 -2.13 5.75 -23.13
C LEU A 185 -1.34 6.20 -21.91
N ALA A 186 0.00 6.28 -21.96
CA ALA A 186 0.82 6.70 -20.82
C ALA A 186 0.43 8.08 -20.27
N LEU A 187 0.17 9.07 -21.14
CA LEU A 187 -0.30 10.41 -20.74
C LEU A 187 -1.64 10.36 -20.00
N SER A 188 -2.56 9.49 -20.43
CA SER A 188 -3.88 9.36 -19.81
C SER A 188 -3.83 8.85 -18.37
N LEU A 189 -2.74 8.20 -17.95
CA LEU A 189 -2.65 7.63 -16.60
C LEU A 189 -2.40 8.68 -15.53
N LYS A 190 -1.64 9.75 -15.80
CA LYS A 190 -1.36 10.79 -14.80
C LYS A 190 -0.85 12.08 -15.44
N PHE A 191 -1.28 13.24 -14.94
CA PHE A 191 -0.93 14.52 -15.60
C PHE A 191 0.59 14.75 -15.71
N TYR A 192 1.37 14.41 -14.68
CA TYR A 192 2.81 14.71 -14.68
C TYR A 192 3.64 13.76 -15.56
N VAL A 193 3.05 12.68 -16.11
CA VAL A 193 3.68 11.90 -17.18
C VAL A 193 3.98 12.78 -18.40
N ALA A 194 3.26 13.88 -18.57
CA ALA A 194 3.56 14.95 -19.53
C ALA A 194 5.02 15.41 -19.51
N ALA A 195 5.61 15.60 -18.33
CA ALA A 195 6.99 16.07 -18.21
C ALA A 195 7.99 15.04 -18.73
N LEU A 196 7.72 13.75 -18.48
CA LEU A 196 8.54 12.64 -18.95
C LEU A 196 8.46 12.52 -20.48
N VAL A 197 7.25 12.62 -21.05
CA VAL A 197 7.03 12.61 -22.50
C VAL A 197 7.72 13.83 -23.14
N ALA A 198 7.64 15.00 -22.52
CA ALA A 198 8.35 16.17 -22.99
C ALA A 198 9.87 15.94 -23.00
N GLY A 199 10.41 15.34 -21.94
CA GLY A 199 11.81 14.93 -21.83
C GLY A 199 12.23 13.94 -22.93
N ILE A 200 11.39 12.94 -23.27
CA ILE A 200 11.63 12.05 -24.42
C ILE A 200 11.78 12.89 -25.69
N GLY A 201 10.86 13.84 -25.92
CA GLY A 201 10.90 14.74 -27.07
C GLY A 201 12.20 15.55 -27.17
N VAL A 202 12.65 16.11 -26.04
CA VAL A 202 13.94 16.84 -25.95
C VAL A 202 15.12 15.94 -26.30
N VAL A 203 15.15 14.71 -25.77
CA VAL A 203 16.22 13.76 -26.07
C VAL A 203 16.28 13.45 -27.56
N LEU A 204 15.12 13.21 -28.17
CA LEU A 204 15.01 12.92 -29.60
C LEU A 204 15.44 14.11 -30.48
N PHE A 205 15.10 15.32 -30.04
CA PHE A 205 15.41 16.54 -30.76
C PHE A 205 16.91 16.86 -30.75
N LEU A 206 17.55 16.76 -29.59
CA LEU A 206 18.93 17.19 -29.40
C LEU A 206 19.97 16.11 -29.76
N TRP A 207 19.71 14.84 -29.45
CA TRP A 207 20.76 13.81 -29.51
C TRP A 207 20.48 12.61 -30.43
N GLU A 208 19.23 12.30 -30.75
CA GLU A 208 18.90 11.15 -31.62
C GLU A 208 18.69 11.52 -33.09
N GLY A 209 18.86 12.81 -33.45
CA GLY A 209 18.72 13.28 -34.83
C GLY A 209 17.29 13.23 -35.39
N ARG A 210 16.28 12.99 -34.55
CA ARG A 210 14.87 12.88 -34.95
C ARG A 210 14.09 14.15 -34.62
N ARG A 211 14.61 15.31 -35.07
CA ARG A 211 14.12 16.65 -34.69
C ARG A 211 12.61 16.83 -34.80
N HIS A 212 12.02 16.46 -35.94
CA HIS A 212 10.56 16.60 -36.11
C HIS A 212 9.76 15.74 -35.12
N THR A 213 10.14 14.47 -34.92
CA THR A 213 9.47 13.59 -33.95
C THR A 213 9.70 14.04 -32.52
N GLY A 214 10.90 14.54 -32.21
CA GLY A 214 11.24 15.09 -30.91
C GLY A 214 10.43 16.35 -30.58
N ALA A 215 10.34 17.29 -31.52
CA ALA A 215 9.54 18.51 -31.37
C ALA A 215 8.06 18.21 -31.16
N LEU A 216 7.47 17.32 -31.97
CA LEU A 216 6.07 16.91 -31.81
C LEU A 216 5.82 16.19 -30.49
N THR A 217 6.73 15.31 -30.05
CA THR A 217 6.60 14.62 -28.76
C THR A 217 6.69 15.62 -27.61
N ALA A 218 7.65 16.56 -27.68
CA ALA A 218 7.83 17.59 -26.66
C ALA A 218 6.59 18.48 -26.55
N LEU A 219 6.09 18.95 -27.69
CA LEU A 219 4.90 19.78 -27.77
C LEU A 219 3.66 19.03 -27.28
N ALA A 220 3.49 17.75 -27.63
CA ALA A 220 2.37 16.94 -27.17
C ALA A 220 2.37 16.75 -25.64
N GLY A 221 3.54 16.45 -25.05
CA GLY A 221 3.70 16.35 -23.61
C GLY A 221 3.35 17.67 -22.92
N LEU A 222 3.93 18.79 -23.38
CA LEU A 222 3.64 20.12 -22.83
C LEU A 222 2.18 20.51 -22.97
N ALA A 223 1.59 20.37 -24.16
CA ALA A 223 0.19 20.70 -24.41
C ALA A 223 -0.75 19.88 -23.52
N TYR A 224 -0.54 18.56 -23.42
CA TYR A 224 -1.33 17.73 -22.52
C TYR A 224 -1.16 18.14 -21.06
N GLY A 225 0.08 18.35 -20.59
CA GLY A 225 0.36 18.77 -19.22
C GLY A 225 -0.33 20.09 -18.87
N THR A 226 -0.29 21.08 -19.77
CA THR A 226 -0.98 22.36 -19.62
C THR A 226 -2.49 22.17 -19.55
N VAL A 227 -3.09 21.42 -20.49
CA VAL A 227 -4.55 21.16 -20.50
C VAL A 227 -4.97 20.40 -19.24
N ALA A 228 -4.25 19.35 -18.87
CA ALA A 228 -4.54 18.55 -17.70
C ALA A 228 -4.48 19.40 -16.42
N PHE A 229 -3.42 20.20 -16.27
CA PHE A 229 -3.20 20.97 -15.04
C PHE A 229 -4.11 22.19 -14.92
N PHE A 230 -4.33 22.95 -16.01
CA PHE A 230 -5.05 24.22 -15.98
C PHE A 230 -6.52 24.14 -16.43
N ALA A 231 -6.93 23.08 -17.13
CA ALA A 231 -8.31 22.91 -17.59
C ALA A 231 -9.01 21.72 -16.92
N VAL A 232 -8.43 20.51 -17.00
CA VAL A 232 -9.07 19.31 -16.46
C VAL A 232 -9.18 19.36 -14.94
N ARG A 233 -8.08 19.65 -14.22
CA ARG A 233 -8.13 19.72 -12.75
C ARG A 233 -9.17 20.71 -12.23
N PRO A 234 -9.22 21.98 -12.70
CA PRO A 234 -10.23 22.93 -12.23
C PRO A 234 -11.66 22.55 -12.62
N LEU A 235 -11.87 21.92 -13.78
CA LEU A 235 -13.20 21.46 -14.22
C LEU A 235 -13.82 20.45 -13.24
N PHE A 236 -12.99 19.61 -12.62
CA PHE A 236 -13.43 18.58 -11.67
C PHE A 236 -13.21 18.95 -10.20
N ALA A 237 -12.61 20.11 -9.92
CA ALA A 237 -12.41 20.58 -8.56
C ALA A 237 -13.76 20.96 -7.92
N PRO A 238 -13.96 20.73 -6.61
CA PRO A 238 -15.17 21.17 -5.91
C PRO A 238 -15.37 22.67 -6.07
N SER A 239 -16.62 23.13 -6.16
CA SER A 239 -16.95 24.57 -6.33
C SER A 239 -16.38 25.46 -5.21
N SER A 240 -16.12 24.88 -4.03
CA SER A 240 -15.46 25.54 -2.90
C SER A 240 -13.94 25.72 -3.05
N ALA A 241 -13.31 25.10 -4.04
CA ALA A 241 -11.85 25.08 -4.22
C ALA A 241 -11.26 26.34 -4.90
N GLY A 242 -12.07 27.36 -5.17
CA GLY A 242 -11.63 28.64 -5.73
C GLY A 242 -11.15 28.57 -7.19
N ALA A 243 -10.78 29.73 -7.75
CA ALA A 243 -10.27 29.86 -9.11
C ALA A 243 -9.00 29.01 -9.35
N ALA A 244 -8.70 28.64 -10.60
CA ALA A 244 -7.57 27.78 -10.98
C ALA A 244 -6.20 28.17 -10.37
N GLY A 245 -5.99 29.46 -10.09
CA GLY A 245 -4.81 29.95 -9.38
C GLY A 245 -4.69 29.45 -7.94
N ALA A 246 -5.81 29.38 -7.20
CA ALA A 246 -5.83 28.88 -5.83
C ALA A 246 -5.50 27.38 -5.79
N VAL A 247 -6.10 26.58 -6.68
CA VAL A 247 -5.83 25.13 -6.81
C VAL A 247 -4.35 24.84 -7.11
N THR A 248 -3.71 25.70 -7.91
CA THR A 248 -2.28 25.60 -8.24
C THR A 248 -1.40 25.91 -7.05
N THR A 249 -1.64 27.04 -6.38
CA THR A 249 -0.87 27.46 -5.20
C THR A 249 -1.02 26.45 -4.06
N SER A 250 -2.22 25.91 -3.84
CA SER A 250 -2.45 24.84 -2.86
C SER A 250 -1.65 23.58 -3.16
N TYR A 251 -1.53 23.18 -4.44
CA TYR A 251 -0.72 22.01 -4.82
C TYR A 251 0.77 22.22 -4.51
N LEU A 252 1.32 23.38 -4.91
CA LEU A 252 2.74 23.68 -4.67
C LEU A 252 3.04 23.85 -3.19
N ALA A 253 2.18 24.52 -2.43
CA ALA A 253 2.31 24.65 -0.99
C ALA A 253 2.25 23.29 -0.29
N TYR A 254 1.36 22.38 -0.74
CA TYR A 254 1.22 21.06 -0.15
C TYR A 254 2.46 20.17 -0.33
N TYR A 255 3.11 20.20 -1.50
CA TYR A 255 4.27 19.34 -1.77
C TYR A 255 5.63 20.03 -1.56
N PHE A 256 5.71 21.35 -1.60
CA PHE A 256 6.97 22.11 -1.59
C PHE A 256 6.94 23.31 -0.64
N GLY A 257 5.99 23.35 0.31
CA GLY A 257 5.84 24.45 1.25
C GLY A 257 6.86 24.46 2.38
N ALA A 258 7.46 23.32 2.73
CA ALA A 258 8.31 23.16 3.91
C ALA A 258 9.76 22.80 3.55
N LEU A 259 10.34 23.42 2.52
CA LEU A 259 11.68 23.08 2.00
C LEU A 259 12.81 23.18 3.05
N ASN A 260 12.61 23.96 4.11
CA ASN A 260 13.53 24.05 5.25
C ASN A 260 13.67 22.72 6.01
N GLU A 261 12.65 21.85 5.99
CA GLU A 261 12.69 20.52 6.62
C GLU A 261 13.55 19.51 5.85
N ILE A 262 13.90 19.80 4.59
CA ILE A 262 14.76 18.93 3.78
C ILE A 262 16.11 18.72 4.45
N MET A 263 16.66 19.75 5.12
CA MET A 263 17.99 19.67 5.75
C MET A 263 18.09 18.52 6.76
N ALA A 264 17.01 18.23 7.49
CA ALA A 264 16.97 17.14 8.47
C ALA A 264 16.89 15.74 7.82
N THR A 265 16.47 15.66 6.55
CA THR A 265 16.20 14.40 5.84
C THR A 265 17.13 14.19 4.62
N ILE A 266 18.20 14.99 4.50
CA ILE A 266 19.19 14.85 3.41
C ILE A 266 19.78 13.42 3.34
N PRO A 267 20.24 12.80 4.45
CA PRO A 267 20.80 11.45 4.39
C PRO A 267 19.81 10.43 3.80
N ASP A 268 18.55 10.47 4.24
CA ASP A 268 17.51 9.55 3.76
C ASP A 268 17.21 9.78 2.28
N ARG A 269 17.10 11.04 1.85
CA ARG A 269 16.88 11.39 0.44
C ARG A 269 18.04 10.94 -0.44
N LEU A 270 19.29 11.10 0.01
CA LEU A 270 20.47 10.61 -0.70
C LEU A 270 20.50 9.08 -0.78
N LEU A 271 20.16 8.38 0.31
CA LEU A 271 20.03 6.93 0.30
C LEU A 271 18.97 6.47 -0.71
N ASN A 272 17.82 7.12 -0.75
CA ASN A 272 16.78 6.86 -1.73
C ASN A 272 17.27 7.09 -3.17
N ALA A 273 18.00 8.17 -3.43
CA ALA A 273 18.62 8.39 -4.74
C ALA A 273 19.62 7.27 -5.12
N VAL A 274 20.40 6.78 -4.15
CA VAL A 274 21.32 5.64 -4.35
C VAL A 274 20.54 4.36 -4.67
N VAL A 275 19.44 4.08 -3.99
CA VAL A 275 18.60 2.91 -4.28
C VAL A 275 17.95 3.02 -5.67
N VAL A 276 17.48 4.23 -6.03
CA VAL A 276 16.80 4.48 -7.31
C VAL A 276 17.75 4.39 -8.50
N PHE A 277 18.98 4.91 -8.43
CA PHE A 277 19.89 4.99 -9.59
C PHE A 277 21.12 4.09 -9.49
N GLY A 278 21.61 3.85 -8.27
CA GLY A 278 22.83 3.11 -7.98
C GLY A 278 22.90 1.71 -8.63
N PRO A 279 21.84 0.88 -8.60
CA PRO A 279 21.88 -0.48 -9.15
C PRO A 279 22.27 -0.54 -10.62
N ALA A 280 21.94 0.50 -11.38
CA ALA A 280 22.17 0.57 -12.83
C ALA A 280 23.36 1.45 -13.22
N LEU A 281 23.97 2.18 -12.28
CA LEU A 281 24.86 3.30 -12.58
C LEU A 281 26.15 2.89 -13.31
N LEU A 282 26.69 1.70 -13.00
CA LEU A 282 27.96 1.19 -13.59
C LEU A 282 27.97 1.28 -15.12
N VAL A 283 26.88 0.87 -15.76
CA VAL A 283 26.69 0.92 -17.22
C VAL A 283 25.83 2.11 -17.62
N GLY A 284 24.77 2.41 -16.86
CA GLY A 284 23.74 3.40 -17.19
C GLY A 284 24.27 4.83 -17.35
N TRP A 285 25.34 5.22 -16.63
CA TRP A 285 25.91 6.57 -16.76
C TRP A 285 26.37 6.88 -18.20
N ARG A 286 26.79 5.87 -18.98
CA ARG A 286 27.22 6.06 -20.38
C ARG A 286 26.05 6.40 -21.31
N GLY A 287 24.82 6.08 -20.89
CA GLY A 287 23.57 6.45 -21.54
C GLY A 287 22.84 7.60 -20.83
N TRP A 288 23.55 8.48 -20.12
CA TRP A 288 22.99 9.57 -19.28
C TRP A 288 21.87 10.39 -19.95
N ARG A 289 21.89 10.55 -21.28
CA ARG A 289 20.86 11.29 -22.03
C ARG A 289 19.47 10.72 -21.78
N TRP A 290 19.38 9.40 -21.66
CA TRP A 290 18.12 8.72 -21.39
C TRP A 290 17.68 8.81 -19.93
N LEU A 291 18.51 9.30 -19.01
CA LEU A 291 18.08 9.64 -17.64
C LEU A 291 17.34 10.98 -17.58
N LEU A 292 17.63 11.91 -18.49
CA LEU A 292 17.04 13.25 -18.51
C LEU A 292 15.50 13.28 -18.43
N PRO A 293 14.74 12.41 -19.11
CA PRO A 293 13.28 12.45 -19.02
C PRO A 293 12.75 12.09 -17.62
N GLY A 294 13.43 11.19 -16.89
CA GLY A 294 13.03 10.75 -15.54
C GLY A 294 13.59 11.61 -14.41
N LEU A 295 14.69 12.35 -14.65
CA LEU A 295 15.37 13.15 -13.64
C LEU A 295 14.49 14.24 -12.99
N PRO A 296 13.68 15.02 -13.73
CA PRO A 296 12.81 16.02 -13.12
C PRO A 296 11.81 15.42 -12.12
N LEU A 297 11.25 14.26 -12.44
CA LEU A 297 10.34 13.56 -11.53
C LEU A 297 11.09 13.06 -10.30
N ALA A 298 12.24 12.39 -10.48
CA ALA A 298 13.04 11.92 -9.36
C ALA A 298 13.47 13.07 -8.44
N ALA A 299 13.90 14.20 -9.02
CA ALA A 299 14.24 15.40 -8.27
C ALA A 299 13.03 15.99 -7.53
N ALA A 300 11.85 16.04 -8.16
CA ALA A 300 10.63 16.49 -7.51
C ALA A 300 10.25 15.62 -6.31
N MET A 301 10.41 14.30 -6.41
CA MET A 301 10.15 13.38 -5.28
C MET A 301 11.18 13.57 -4.17
N LEU A 302 12.46 13.66 -4.52
CA LEU A 302 13.55 13.93 -3.58
C LEU A 302 13.48 15.32 -2.93
N LEU A 303 12.78 16.28 -3.51
CA LEU A 303 12.53 17.61 -2.95
C LEU A 303 11.15 17.74 -2.31
N SER A 304 10.30 16.73 -2.43
CA SER A 304 8.95 16.77 -1.88
C SER A 304 9.00 16.79 -0.36
N THR A 305 8.19 17.68 0.20
CA THR A 305 7.91 17.89 1.63
C THR A 305 6.46 17.56 1.96
N GLY A 306 5.75 16.96 1.00
CA GLY A 306 4.41 16.44 1.23
C GLY A 306 4.39 15.34 2.29
N PRO A 307 3.23 15.11 2.92
CA PRO A 307 3.08 14.12 3.98
C PRO A 307 3.39 12.70 3.49
N GLY A 308 3.80 11.83 4.43
CA GLY A 308 4.06 10.41 4.16
C GLY A 308 5.45 10.07 3.64
N GLY A 309 6.36 11.05 3.50
CA GLY A 309 7.74 10.78 3.07
C GLY A 309 7.84 10.35 1.60
N ALA A 310 7.22 11.11 0.69
CA ALA A 310 7.13 10.81 -0.75
C ALA A 310 8.48 10.54 -1.47
N PHE A 311 9.61 10.85 -0.83
CA PHE A 311 10.95 10.54 -1.34
C PHE A 311 11.36 9.07 -1.14
N ASP A 312 10.64 8.29 -0.33
CA ASP A 312 10.95 6.88 -0.04
C ASP A 312 10.76 5.98 -1.28
N TYR A 313 11.76 5.16 -1.57
CA TYR A 313 11.86 4.27 -2.72
C TYR A 313 10.82 3.15 -2.71
N ARG A 314 10.25 2.85 -1.53
CA ARG A 314 9.23 1.82 -1.35
C ARG A 314 7.88 2.23 -1.93
N TYR A 315 7.64 3.53 -2.12
CA TYR A 315 6.45 4.03 -2.77
C TYR A 315 6.50 3.92 -4.30
N HIS A 316 5.35 4.07 -4.94
CA HIS A 316 5.17 3.92 -6.38
C HIS A 316 5.84 5.01 -7.24
N HIS A 317 6.27 6.14 -6.65
CA HIS A 317 6.64 7.35 -7.39
C HIS A 317 7.79 7.15 -8.39
N TYR A 318 8.78 6.33 -8.03
CA TYR A 318 9.95 6.09 -8.87
C TYR A 318 9.72 5.06 -9.98
N ALA A 319 8.55 4.40 -10.03
CA ALA A 319 8.22 3.44 -11.09
C ALA A 319 8.40 4.04 -12.49
N LEU A 320 8.01 5.31 -12.65
CA LEU A 320 8.12 6.06 -13.89
C LEU A 320 9.55 6.45 -14.29
N VAL A 321 10.52 6.35 -13.37
CA VAL A 321 11.95 6.60 -13.64
C VAL A 321 12.61 5.33 -14.23
N VAL A 322 12.12 4.15 -13.87
CA VAL A 322 12.69 2.85 -14.27
C VAL A 322 12.80 2.67 -15.79
N PRO A 323 11.81 3.03 -16.64
CA PRO A 323 11.95 2.94 -18.09
C PRO A 323 13.19 3.65 -18.64
N PHE A 324 13.50 4.81 -18.09
CA PHE A 324 14.62 5.67 -18.50
C PHE A 324 15.96 5.14 -18.01
N ILE A 325 15.98 4.55 -16.81
CA ILE A 325 17.15 3.82 -16.32
C ILE A 325 17.47 2.64 -17.23
N MET A 326 16.45 1.84 -17.61
CA MET A 326 16.65 0.70 -18.51
C MET A 326 17.19 1.15 -19.88
N LEU A 327 16.65 2.23 -20.45
CA LEU A 327 17.15 2.79 -21.71
C LEU A 327 18.59 3.34 -21.58
N ALA A 328 18.93 3.96 -20.45
CA ALA A 328 20.28 4.43 -20.18
C ALA A 328 21.28 3.27 -20.10
N VAL A 329 20.92 2.15 -19.48
CA VAL A 329 21.77 0.94 -19.45
C VAL A 329 21.91 0.34 -20.85
N ILE A 330 20.82 0.25 -21.62
CA ILE A 330 20.86 -0.25 -23.00
C ILE A 330 21.78 0.61 -23.88
N ASP A 331 21.61 1.93 -23.87
CA ASP A 331 22.43 2.85 -24.65
C ASP A 331 23.89 2.82 -24.18
N GLY A 332 24.12 2.78 -22.87
CA GLY A 332 25.45 2.66 -22.27
C GLY A 332 26.19 1.40 -22.72
N ALA A 333 25.53 0.24 -22.68
CA ALA A 333 26.09 -1.03 -23.15
C ALA A 333 26.34 -1.04 -24.66
N ALA A 334 25.41 -0.52 -25.47
CA ALA A 334 25.56 -0.43 -26.92
C ALA A 334 26.76 0.45 -27.33
N ARG A 335 26.95 1.60 -26.64
CA ARG A 335 28.12 2.46 -26.83
C ARG A 335 29.41 1.77 -26.44
N GLN A 336 29.43 1.04 -25.33
CA GLN A 336 30.62 0.29 -24.92
C GLN A 336 30.97 -0.81 -25.93
N ARG A 337 29.98 -1.55 -26.45
CA ARG A 337 30.17 -2.54 -27.52
C ARG A 337 30.78 -1.90 -28.77
N SER A 338 30.20 -0.79 -29.25
CA SER A 338 30.68 -0.13 -30.48
C SER A 338 32.08 0.48 -30.34
N LEU A 339 32.41 1.07 -29.18
CA LEU A 339 33.77 1.57 -28.90
C LEU A 339 34.80 0.44 -28.89
N LEU A 340 34.48 -0.72 -28.28
CA LEU A 340 35.37 -1.88 -28.26
C LEU A 340 35.55 -2.49 -29.65
N ALA A 341 34.50 -2.52 -30.48
CA ALA A 341 34.59 -2.96 -31.87
C ALA A 341 35.52 -2.06 -32.68
N ARG A 342 35.36 -0.73 -32.58
CA ARG A 342 36.23 0.25 -33.26
C ARG A 342 37.70 0.09 -32.86
N ARG A 343 37.99 -0.03 -31.56
CA ARG A 343 39.36 -0.25 -31.07
C ARG A 343 39.97 -1.55 -31.59
N ARG A 344 39.18 -2.62 -31.74
CA ARG A 344 39.64 -3.89 -32.33
C ARG A 344 39.97 -3.73 -33.81
N SER A 345 39.13 -3.04 -34.57
CA SER A 345 39.39 -2.73 -35.98
C SER A 345 40.62 -1.85 -36.16
N GLU A 346 40.78 -0.81 -35.34
CA GLU A 346 41.97 0.07 -35.33
C GLU A 346 43.24 -0.69 -34.96
N ALA A 347 43.18 -1.55 -33.93
CA ALA A 347 44.33 -2.38 -33.53
C ALA A 347 44.70 -3.41 -34.61
N PHE A 348 43.71 -4.01 -35.29
CA PHE A 348 43.94 -4.91 -36.42
C PHE A 348 44.59 -4.16 -37.59
N ALA A 349 44.07 -2.98 -37.94
CA ALA A 349 44.66 -2.13 -38.98
C ALA A 349 46.10 -1.69 -38.63
N ALA A 350 46.38 -1.36 -37.36
CA ALA A 350 47.73 -1.02 -36.90
C ALA A 350 48.69 -2.21 -36.97
N ALA A 351 48.23 -3.42 -36.61
CA ALA A 351 49.01 -4.65 -36.69
C ALA A 351 49.32 -5.05 -38.15
N VAL A 352 48.35 -4.94 -39.05
CA VAL A 352 48.56 -5.14 -40.50
C VAL A 352 49.52 -4.09 -41.08
N GLY A 353 49.47 -2.85 -40.57
CA GLY A 353 50.36 -1.75 -40.97
C GLY A 353 51.74 -1.72 -40.32
N GLY A 354 52.17 -2.79 -39.63
CA GLY A 354 53.52 -2.91 -39.06
C GLY A 354 53.85 -1.98 -37.89
N ARG A 355 52.85 -1.32 -37.28
CA ARG A 355 53.05 -0.44 -36.11
C ARG A 355 52.91 -1.26 -34.84
N SER A 356 53.75 -1.00 -33.85
CA SER A 356 53.65 -1.61 -32.53
C SER A 356 52.30 -1.26 -31.88
N ALA A 357 51.46 -2.28 -31.70
CA ALA A 357 50.16 -2.10 -31.06
C ALA A 357 50.35 -1.66 -29.60
N PRO A 358 49.58 -0.68 -29.10
CA PRO A 358 49.65 -0.28 -27.70
C PRO A 358 49.30 -1.48 -26.80
N GLY A 359 50.04 -1.63 -25.69
CA GLY A 359 49.96 -2.79 -24.79
C GLY A 359 48.53 -3.14 -24.37
N ARG A 360 48.14 -4.41 -24.58
CA ARG A 360 46.86 -4.98 -24.16
C ARG A 360 46.79 -5.04 -22.62
N ARG A 361 46.23 -4.02 -21.98
CA ARG A 361 45.65 -4.23 -20.65
C ARG A 361 44.34 -5.02 -20.82
N PRO A 362 44.05 -6.05 -19.99
CA PRO A 362 42.75 -6.71 -20.01
C PRO A 362 41.69 -5.69 -19.56
N GLY A 363 41.07 -5.01 -20.53
CA GLY A 363 40.02 -4.03 -20.28
C GLY A 363 38.68 -4.71 -19.98
N ARG A 364 37.85 -4.05 -19.17
CA ARG A 364 36.47 -4.49 -18.86
C ARG A 364 35.68 -4.71 -20.16
N THR A 365 35.03 -5.87 -20.29
CA THR A 365 34.16 -6.18 -21.43
C THR A 365 32.76 -5.62 -21.19
N TRP A 366 32.05 -5.27 -22.27
CA TRP A 366 30.67 -4.80 -22.13
C TRP A 366 29.76 -5.91 -21.57
N GLN A 367 30.04 -7.19 -21.89
CA GLN A 367 29.31 -8.32 -21.32
C GLN A 367 29.56 -8.43 -19.81
N GLY A 368 30.82 -8.31 -19.37
CA GLY A 368 31.19 -8.39 -17.96
C GLY A 368 30.56 -7.27 -17.14
N ASP A 369 30.66 -6.02 -17.62
CA ASP A 369 30.04 -4.88 -16.93
C ASP A 369 28.52 -5.00 -16.86
N LEU A 370 27.89 -5.52 -17.92
CA LEU A 370 26.45 -5.76 -17.94
C LEU A 370 26.02 -6.88 -16.99
N GLY A 371 26.76 -7.99 -16.97
CA GLY A 371 26.54 -9.10 -16.05
C GLY A 371 26.72 -8.68 -14.59
N VAL A 372 27.76 -7.90 -14.28
CA VAL A 372 27.98 -7.33 -12.94
C VAL A 372 26.84 -6.39 -12.56
N THR A 373 26.39 -5.52 -13.47
CA THR A 373 25.24 -4.64 -13.23
C THR A 373 23.98 -5.46 -12.93
N ALA A 374 23.77 -6.58 -13.63
CA ALA A 374 22.60 -7.44 -13.39
C ALA A 374 22.68 -8.09 -12.00
N GLY A 375 23.88 -8.52 -11.60
CA GLY A 375 24.15 -9.01 -10.25
C GLY A 375 23.90 -7.96 -9.17
N ILE A 376 24.33 -6.71 -9.37
CA ILE A 376 24.06 -5.61 -8.44
C ILE A 376 22.56 -5.36 -8.30
N VAL A 377 21.82 -5.32 -9.41
CA VAL A 377 20.35 -5.17 -9.38
C VAL A 377 19.71 -6.32 -8.61
N ALA A 378 20.12 -7.56 -8.84
CA ALA A 378 19.61 -8.72 -8.12
C ALA A 378 19.93 -8.67 -6.61
N ILE A 379 21.12 -8.18 -6.22
CA ILE A 379 21.50 -7.99 -4.80
C ILE A 379 20.63 -6.91 -4.16
N PHE A 380 20.45 -5.77 -4.81
CA PHE A 380 19.58 -4.70 -4.29
C PHE A 380 18.13 -5.18 -4.16
N SER A 381 17.63 -5.94 -5.14
CA SER A 381 16.31 -6.58 -5.08
C SER A 381 16.21 -7.49 -3.86
N ALA A 382 17.16 -8.43 -3.71
CA ALA A 382 17.17 -9.38 -2.60
C ALA A 382 17.30 -8.71 -1.23
N LEU A 383 18.03 -7.61 -1.11
CA LEU A 383 18.25 -6.97 0.20
C LEU A 383 17.16 -5.95 0.57
N LEU A 384 16.58 -5.26 -0.40
CA LEU A 384 15.73 -4.09 -0.17
C LEU A 384 14.24 -4.34 -0.42
N VAL A 385 13.89 -5.41 -1.14
CA VAL A 385 12.49 -5.73 -1.43
C VAL A 385 12.03 -6.84 -0.48
N ASN A 386 10.88 -6.63 0.18
CA ASN A 386 10.24 -7.64 1.01
C ASN A 386 9.52 -8.66 0.11
N ALA A 387 10.29 -9.59 -0.46
CA ALA A 387 9.87 -10.63 -1.38
C ALA A 387 10.71 -11.91 -1.16
N PRO A 388 10.32 -13.07 -1.71
CA PRO A 388 11.00 -14.36 -1.52
C PRO A 388 12.53 -14.41 -1.72
N LEU A 389 13.10 -13.50 -2.51
CA LEU A 389 14.56 -13.42 -2.71
C LEU A 389 15.29 -12.84 -1.49
N ASN A 390 14.58 -12.17 -0.59
CA ASN A 390 15.12 -11.60 0.62
C ASN A 390 15.24 -12.67 1.71
N PRO A 391 16.44 -12.91 2.28
CA PRO A 391 16.60 -13.90 3.35
C PRO A 391 15.69 -13.65 4.56
N LEU A 392 15.39 -12.38 4.88
CA LEU A 392 14.52 -12.01 6.00
C LEU A 392 13.05 -12.40 5.76
N PHE A 393 12.64 -12.53 4.50
CA PHE A 393 11.25 -12.88 4.12
C PHE A 393 10.80 -14.19 4.78
N TRP A 394 11.70 -15.18 4.85
CA TRP A 394 11.37 -16.51 5.36
C TRP A 394 11.56 -16.66 6.87
N LEU A 395 12.14 -15.66 7.54
CA LEU A 395 12.37 -15.70 8.98
C LEU A 395 11.12 -15.34 9.80
N GLY A 396 10.09 -14.77 9.17
CA GLY A 396 8.86 -14.38 9.85
C GLY A 396 9.09 -13.34 10.96
N VAL A 397 10.11 -12.50 10.80
CA VAL A 397 10.37 -11.39 11.74
C VAL A 397 9.28 -10.33 11.60
N PRO A 398 8.93 -9.60 12.68
CA PRO A 398 7.92 -8.55 12.64
C PRO A 398 8.10 -7.59 11.45
N GLY A 399 7.04 -7.36 10.68
CA GLY A 399 7.08 -6.46 9.52
C GLY A 399 7.76 -7.03 8.26
N TYR A 400 8.06 -8.34 8.20
CA TYR A 400 8.64 -8.99 7.01
C TYR A 400 7.93 -10.29 6.64
N GLY A 401 7.93 -10.60 5.33
CA GLY A 401 7.41 -11.85 4.81
C GLY A 401 6.00 -12.18 5.28
N PHE A 402 5.81 -13.40 5.76
CA PHE A 402 4.52 -13.89 6.26
C PHE A 402 4.12 -13.36 7.64
N ASP A 403 4.81 -12.35 8.14
CA ASP A 403 4.27 -11.60 9.28
C ASP A 403 2.88 -11.04 8.93
N ARG A 404 1.98 -11.09 9.92
CA ARG A 404 0.56 -10.74 9.76
C ARG A 404 0.33 -9.28 9.40
N SER A 405 1.28 -8.39 9.66
CA SER A 405 1.20 -6.96 9.28
C SER A 405 1.61 -6.70 7.82
N VAL A 406 2.00 -7.75 7.08
CA VAL A 406 2.45 -7.64 5.69
C VAL A 406 1.75 -8.62 4.76
N TYR A 407 2.17 -9.89 4.72
CA TYR A 407 1.63 -10.90 3.80
C TYR A 407 0.99 -12.10 4.52
N GLY A 408 1.09 -12.15 5.84
CA GLY A 408 0.51 -13.23 6.64
C GLY A 408 -1.00 -13.13 6.72
N VAL A 409 -1.71 -14.00 6.00
CA VAL A 409 -3.17 -14.14 6.12
C VAL A 409 -3.47 -15.07 7.30
N THR A 410 -4.27 -14.58 8.24
CA THR A 410 -4.63 -15.26 9.48
C THR A 410 -6.07 -15.80 9.43
N PRO A 411 -6.45 -16.72 10.34
CA PRO A 411 -7.85 -17.13 10.47
C PRO A 411 -8.81 -15.99 10.85
N ARG A 412 -8.29 -14.91 11.47
CA ARG A 412 -9.09 -13.72 11.81
C ARG A 412 -9.54 -12.97 10.56
N ASP A 413 -8.68 -12.87 9.55
CA ASP A 413 -8.98 -12.16 8.30
C ASP A 413 -10.16 -12.80 7.55
N GLY A 414 -10.20 -14.13 7.52
CA GLY A 414 -11.34 -14.87 6.97
C GLY A 414 -12.65 -14.61 7.73
N ARG A 415 -12.58 -14.48 9.07
CA ARG A 415 -13.74 -14.10 9.89
C ARG A 415 -14.18 -12.66 9.63
N LEU A 416 -13.25 -11.70 9.59
CA LEU A 416 -13.54 -10.30 9.26
C LEU A 416 -14.26 -10.20 7.91
N ALA A 417 -13.75 -10.86 6.88
CA ALA A 417 -14.35 -10.88 5.55
C ALA A 417 -15.79 -11.46 5.57
N ALA A 418 -15.99 -12.60 6.24
CA ALA A 418 -17.30 -13.23 6.37
C ALA A 418 -18.29 -12.36 7.16
N PHE A 419 -17.84 -11.78 8.28
CA PHE A 419 -18.65 -10.94 9.15
C PHE A 419 -19.11 -9.67 8.44
N VAL A 420 -18.20 -8.98 7.75
CA VAL A 420 -18.51 -7.78 6.96
C VAL A 420 -19.50 -8.11 5.85
N ALA A 421 -19.30 -9.21 5.11
CA ALA A 421 -20.22 -9.64 4.07
C ALA A 421 -21.62 -9.99 4.59
N ALA A 422 -21.73 -10.50 5.81
CA ALA A 422 -22.99 -10.89 6.42
C ALA A 422 -23.76 -9.73 7.08
N ARG A 423 -23.07 -8.67 7.53
CA ARG A 423 -23.66 -7.61 8.37
C ARG A 423 -23.73 -6.23 7.73
N VAL A 424 -22.96 -5.98 6.68
CA VAL A 424 -22.96 -4.68 6.00
C VAL A 424 -23.84 -4.76 4.76
N PRO A 425 -24.96 -4.02 4.71
CA PRO A 425 -25.79 -4.01 3.52
C PRO A 425 -25.04 -3.44 2.30
N ASP A 426 -25.27 -4.04 1.13
CA ASP A 426 -24.67 -3.61 -0.12
C ASP A 426 -24.98 -2.13 -0.41
N GLY A 427 -23.95 -1.36 -0.72
CA GLY A 427 -24.07 0.05 -1.08
C GLY A 427 -24.40 1.01 0.08
N ALA A 428 -24.65 0.53 1.31
CA ALA A 428 -24.98 1.40 2.44
C ALA A 428 -23.81 2.34 2.78
N PRO A 429 -24.07 3.65 3.00
CA PRO A 429 -23.02 4.61 3.31
C PRO A 429 -22.47 4.32 4.71
N LEU A 430 -21.14 4.25 4.86
CA LEU A 430 -20.54 3.89 6.13
C LEU A 430 -19.18 4.54 6.42
N ALA A 431 -18.76 4.45 7.68
CA ALA A 431 -17.38 4.66 8.10
C ALA A 431 -16.78 3.33 8.59
N ALA A 432 -15.53 3.02 8.28
CA ALA A 432 -14.89 1.78 8.75
C ALA A 432 -13.43 2.02 9.17
N SER A 433 -12.86 1.05 9.89
CA SER A 433 -11.41 1.01 10.11
C SER A 433 -10.65 0.99 8.78
N THR A 434 -9.44 1.53 8.74
CA THR A 434 -8.72 1.85 7.48
C THR A 434 -8.55 0.66 6.55
N PHE A 435 -8.30 -0.52 7.07
CA PHE A 435 -8.15 -1.73 6.25
C PHE A 435 -9.47 -2.41 5.95
N VAL A 436 -10.42 -2.39 6.87
CA VAL A 436 -11.79 -2.89 6.64
C VAL A 436 -12.47 -2.09 5.51
N ALA A 437 -12.26 -0.77 5.47
CA ALA A 437 -12.80 0.12 4.45
C ALA A 437 -12.39 -0.27 3.01
N THR A 438 -11.19 -0.80 2.79
CA THR A 438 -10.70 -1.21 1.46
C THR A 438 -11.49 -2.39 0.88
N HIS A 439 -12.04 -3.26 1.73
CA HIS A 439 -12.93 -4.36 1.33
C HIS A 439 -14.36 -3.92 1.04
N LEU A 440 -14.60 -2.61 1.16
CA LEU A 440 -15.90 -2.01 1.32
C LEU A 440 -16.09 -0.81 0.39
N VAL A 441 -15.28 -0.74 -0.67
CA VAL A 441 -15.17 0.38 -1.61
C VAL A 441 -16.26 0.45 -2.66
N ASN A 442 -17.03 -0.62 -2.85
CA ASN A 442 -18.10 -0.68 -3.87
C ASN A 442 -19.37 0.05 -3.39
N ARG A 443 -19.23 1.32 -3.05
CA ARG A 443 -20.31 2.19 -2.56
C ARG A 443 -19.96 3.67 -2.75
N GLU A 444 -21.00 4.49 -2.74
CA GLU A 444 -20.85 5.94 -2.96
C GLU A 444 -20.14 6.63 -1.80
N ILE A 445 -20.37 6.17 -0.56
CA ILE A 445 -19.79 6.74 0.66
C ILE A 445 -19.11 5.64 1.47
N VAL A 446 -17.79 5.74 1.59
CA VAL A 446 -16.98 4.99 2.55
C VAL A 446 -15.96 5.93 3.17
N TYR A 447 -16.21 6.31 4.43
CA TYR A 447 -15.29 7.11 5.23
C TYR A 447 -14.43 6.22 6.13
N LEU A 448 -13.41 6.81 6.74
CA LEU A 448 -12.67 6.16 7.81
C LEU A 448 -13.20 6.59 9.17
N VAL A 449 -13.26 5.66 10.12
CA VAL A 449 -13.56 5.99 11.52
C VAL A 449 -12.44 6.84 12.13
N ARG A 450 -11.21 6.67 11.63
CA ARG A 450 -10.06 7.51 11.91
C ARG A 450 -9.14 7.58 10.69
N TYR A 451 -8.71 8.79 10.34
CA TYR A 451 -7.74 8.99 9.27
C TYR A 451 -6.29 8.97 9.84
N PRO A 452 -5.28 8.38 9.14
CA PRO A 452 -3.92 8.19 9.67
C PRO A 452 -3.18 9.48 10.03
N PHE A 453 -3.51 10.59 9.37
CA PHE A 453 -2.90 11.90 9.62
C PHE A 453 -3.50 12.61 10.84
N GLU A 454 -4.48 11.99 11.50
CA GLU A 454 -5.15 12.57 12.65
C GLU A 454 -4.70 11.91 13.96
N PRO A 455 -4.33 12.71 14.98
CA PRO A 455 -3.93 12.17 16.27
C PRO A 455 -5.11 11.49 17.00
N ARG A 456 -6.35 11.91 16.70
CA ARG A 456 -7.61 11.39 17.26
C ARG A 456 -8.69 11.38 16.18
N ALA A 457 -9.81 10.71 16.44
CA ALA A 457 -10.97 10.64 15.54
C ALA A 457 -11.78 11.96 15.45
N GLY A 458 -11.11 13.08 15.18
CA GLY A 458 -11.68 14.43 15.22
C GLY A 458 -12.69 14.73 14.12
N ARG A 459 -12.52 14.15 12.92
CA ARG A 459 -13.46 14.33 11.80
C ARG A 459 -14.70 13.46 11.89
N LEU A 460 -14.63 12.33 12.59
CA LEU A 460 -15.71 11.34 12.60
C LEU A 460 -17.08 11.97 12.95
N PRO A 461 -17.22 12.81 13.99
CA PRO A 461 -18.51 13.45 14.31
C PRO A 461 -19.16 14.20 13.13
N ASP A 462 -18.37 14.88 12.30
CA ASP A 462 -18.86 15.64 11.14
C ASP A 462 -19.26 14.73 9.96
N LEU A 463 -18.66 13.54 9.89
CA LEU A 463 -18.94 12.53 8.87
C LEU A 463 -20.14 11.67 9.23
N LEU A 464 -20.38 11.46 10.53
CA LEU A 464 -21.45 10.61 11.03
C LEU A 464 -22.79 10.90 10.34
N PRO A 465 -23.32 12.14 10.25
CA PRO A 465 -24.60 12.45 9.60
C PRO A 465 -24.81 11.84 8.22
N GLN A 466 -23.74 11.56 7.48
CA GLN A 466 -23.79 11.03 6.12
C GLN A 466 -23.73 9.49 6.05
N VAL A 467 -23.48 8.82 7.18
CA VAL A 467 -23.32 7.37 7.25
C VAL A 467 -24.44 6.69 8.02
N GLN A 468 -24.76 5.46 7.60
CA GLN A 468 -25.72 4.57 8.25
C GLN A 468 -25.05 3.56 9.18
N PHE A 469 -23.83 3.14 8.85
CA PHE A 469 -23.06 2.18 9.64
C PHE A 469 -21.68 2.72 10.01
N ALA A 470 -21.15 2.27 11.14
CA ALA A 470 -19.74 2.48 11.49
C ALA A 470 -19.10 1.17 11.96
N LEU A 471 -17.92 0.85 11.43
CA LEU A 471 -17.19 -0.40 11.67
C LEU A 471 -15.78 -0.18 12.19
N PRO A 472 -15.59 0.30 13.43
CA PRO A 472 -14.28 0.35 14.07
C PRO A 472 -13.82 -1.05 14.51
N ASP A 473 -12.51 -1.26 14.56
CA ASP A 473 -11.90 -2.51 15.05
C ASP A 473 -11.24 -2.30 16.43
N ALA A 474 -11.83 -2.89 17.46
CA ALA A 474 -11.31 -2.82 18.83
C ALA A 474 -10.08 -3.71 19.06
N LEU A 475 -9.82 -4.68 18.18
CA LEU A 475 -8.63 -5.52 18.17
C LEU A 475 -7.81 -5.28 16.90
N PHE A 476 -7.70 -4.02 16.49
CA PHE A 476 -6.94 -3.61 15.32
C PHE A 476 -5.49 -4.10 15.42
N ASP A 477 -5.09 -4.93 14.46
CA ASP A 477 -3.86 -5.73 14.50
C ASP A 477 -2.73 -5.16 13.65
N TRP A 478 -2.96 -4.06 12.96
CA TRP A 478 -1.91 -3.32 12.30
C TRP A 478 -0.96 -2.69 13.31
N TYR A 479 0.33 -2.79 13.05
CA TYR A 479 1.33 -2.03 13.78
C TYR A 479 2.44 -1.54 12.83
N LEU A 480 3.07 -0.46 13.23
CA LEU A 480 4.22 0.13 12.56
C LEU A 480 5.36 0.23 13.56
N GLN A 481 6.52 -0.34 13.24
CA GLN A 481 7.71 -0.16 14.07
C GLN A 481 8.22 1.28 13.90
N LEU A 482 8.42 1.98 15.02
CA LEU A 482 8.93 3.34 15.12
C LEU A 482 10.26 3.32 15.91
N ASP A 483 11.06 4.38 15.80
CA ASP A 483 12.36 4.47 16.48
C ASP A 483 12.24 4.41 18.01
N ASP A 484 11.09 4.80 18.57
CA ASP A 484 10.78 4.87 20.00
C ASP A 484 9.66 3.90 20.45
N GLY A 485 9.27 2.93 19.61
CA GLY A 485 8.27 1.93 19.96
C GLY A 485 7.47 1.42 18.76
N TYR A 486 6.15 1.33 18.92
CA TYR A 486 5.23 0.92 17.87
C TYR A 486 4.07 1.92 17.74
N GLY A 487 3.69 2.23 16.52
CA GLY A 487 2.44 2.91 16.18
C GLY A 487 1.37 1.91 15.75
N GLY A 488 0.10 2.28 15.86
CA GLY A 488 -1.03 1.38 15.55
C GLY A 488 -1.50 0.60 16.77
N GLY A 489 -1.92 -0.64 16.55
CA GLY A 489 -2.43 -1.56 17.57
C GLY A 489 -3.86 -1.23 17.99
N ILE A 490 -4.28 -1.85 19.08
CA ILE A 490 -5.67 -1.81 19.53
C ILE A 490 -6.14 -0.38 19.83
N ASP A 491 -5.23 0.50 20.24
CA ASP A 491 -5.51 1.90 20.59
C ASP A 491 -5.88 2.77 19.38
N TYR A 492 -5.71 2.24 18.16
CA TYR A 492 -5.88 3.02 16.93
C TYR A 492 -7.30 3.55 16.75
N ASP A 493 -8.32 2.71 16.95
CA ASP A 493 -9.74 3.06 16.77
C ASP A 493 -10.45 3.43 18.08
N ARG A 494 -9.76 3.40 19.24
CA ARG A 494 -10.36 3.64 20.56
C ARG A 494 -11.20 4.92 20.63
N ASP A 495 -10.64 6.03 20.17
CA ASP A 495 -11.31 7.33 20.23
C ASP A 495 -12.56 7.35 19.32
N ALA A 496 -12.52 6.66 18.18
CA ALA A 496 -13.69 6.53 17.31
C ALA A 496 -14.80 5.69 17.96
N ILE A 497 -14.42 4.59 18.63
CA ILE A 497 -15.34 3.77 19.43
C ILE A 497 -15.98 4.61 20.53
N ALA A 498 -15.19 5.44 21.23
CA ALA A 498 -15.69 6.33 22.27
C ALA A 498 -16.72 7.35 21.73
N VAL A 499 -16.45 7.95 20.56
CA VAL A 499 -17.39 8.85 19.87
C VAL A 499 -18.69 8.13 19.54
N LEU A 500 -18.62 6.91 19.01
CA LEU A 500 -19.79 6.12 18.62
C LEU A 500 -20.63 5.68 19.82
N LEU A 501 -20.01 5.18 20.88
CA LEU A 501 -20.70 4.77 22.12
C LEU A 501 -21.41 5.93 22.82
N ARG A 502 -20.89 7.17 22.67
CA ARG A 502 -21.49 8.38 23.25
C ARG A 502 -22.52 9.04 22.33
N ASN A 503 -22.63 8.61 21.07
CA ASN A 503 -23.53 9.24 20.11
C ASN A 503 -24.92 8.58 20.16
N PRO A 504 -25.98 9.31 20.57
CA PRO A 504 -27.32 8.73 20.71
C PRO A 504 -27.94 8.30 19.38
N ALA A 505 -27.42 8.78 18.24
CA ALA A 505 -27.89 8.37 16.93
C ALA A 505 -27.33 7.02 16.48
N PHE A 506 -26.37 6.42 17.19
CA PHE A 506 -25.77 5.12 16.85
C PHE A 506 -25.89 4.15 18.02
N GLY A 507 -26.25 2.90 17.71
CA GLY A 507 -26.18 1.79 18.65
C GLY A 507 -25.20 0.73 18.14
N LEU A 508 -24.41 0.16 19.03
CA LEU A 508 -23.66 -1.07 18.75
C LEU A 508 -24.66 -2.21 18.60
N VAL A 509 -24.73 -2.87 17.45
CA VAL A 509 -25.76 -3.89 17.17
C VAL A 509 -25.19 -5.30 16.99
N ASP A 510 -23.90 -5.41 16.70
CA ASP A 510 -23.24 -6.70 16.56
C ASP A 510 -21.71 -6.55 16.75
N MET A 511 -21.03 -7.68 16.98
CA MET A 511 -19.58 -7.75 17.07
C MET A 511 -19.05 -9.16 16.75
N ASP A 512 -17.84 -9.23 16.20
CA ASP A 512 -17.10 -10.50 16.04
C ASP A 512 -15.60 -10.21 16.11
N ASP A 513 -14.90 -10.88 17.03
CA ASP A 513 -13.45 -10.83 17.18
C ASP A 513 -12.84 -9.42 17.24
N GLY A 514 -13.53 -8.51 17.94
CA GLY A 514 -13.15 -7.10 18.10
C GLY A 514 -13.67 -6.16 17.02
N LEU A 515 -14.12 -6.67 15.86
CA LEU A 515 -14.78 -5.83 14.86
C LEU A 515 -16.20 -5.51 15.31
N LEU A 516 -16.54 -4.23 15.36
CA LEU A 516 -17.80 -3.74 15.88
C LEU A 516 -18.71 -3.27 14.75
N VAL A 517 -20.03 -3.45 14.89
CA VAL A 517 -21.02 -2.88 13.97
C VAL A 517 -21.90 -1.90 14.72
N PHE A 518 -21.74 -0.62 14.44
CA PHE A 518 -22.66 0.42 14.87
C PHE A 518 -23.66 0.71 13.76
N ALA A 519 -24.94 0.78 14.10
CA ALA A 519 -26.00 1.16 13.18
C ALA A 519 -26.68 2.45 13.64
N ARG A 520 -26.94 3.34 12.69
CA ARG A 520 -27.69 4.56 12.92
C ARG A 520 -29.14 4.23 13.26
N ASN A 521 -29.69 4.91 14.27
CA ASN A 521 -31.08 4.75 14.73
C ASN A 521 -31.42 3.27 15.00
N ALA A 522 -30.47 2.52 15.55
CA ALA A 522 -30.70 1.13 15.95
C ALA A 522 -31.86 1.05 16.94
N ALA A 523 -32.75 0.08 16.74
CA ALA A 523 -33.83 -0.15 17.67
C ALA A 523 -33.27 -0.54 19.06
N PRO A 524 -33.83 -0.03 20.17
CA PRO A 524 -33.29 -0.26 21.51
C PRO A 524 -33.10 -1.74 21.86
N GLU A 525 -33.98 -2.62 21.38
CA GLU A 525 -33.90 -4.06 21.55
C GLU A 525 -32.73 -4.70 20.81
N ARG A 526 -32.23 -4.09 19.73
CA ARG A 526 -31.06 -4.56 18.97
C ARG A 526 -29.75 -3.96 19.47
N ALA A 527 -29.80 -2.81 20.13
CA ALA A 527 -28.61 -2.13 20.63
C ALA A 527 -28.03 -2.87 21.84
N LEU A 528 -26.77 -3.29 21.75
CA LEU A 528 -26.00 -3.90 22.82
C LEU A 528 -25.64 -2.84 23.86
N MET A 529 -26.06 -3.10 25.11
CA MET A 529 -25.81 -2.19 26.22
C MET A 529 -24.32 -2.02 26.46
N ASN A 530 -23.87 -0.79 26.71
CA ASN A 530 -22.52 -0.46 27.13
C ASN A 530 -22.61 0.67 28.15
N ARG A 531 -22.28 0.38 29.41
CA ARG A 531 -22.42 1.32 30.53
C ARG A 531 -21.17 1.28 31.40
N LEU A 532 -20.78 2.46 31.87
CA LEU A 532 -19.72 2.65 32.85
C LEU A 532 -20.25 3.53 33.98
N MET A 533 -20.01 3.14 35.23
CA MET A 533 -20.35 3.93 36.42
C MET A 533 -19.17 3.89 37.40
N VAL A 534 -18.87 5.04 38.00
CA VAL A 534 -18.02 5.07 39.20
C VAL A 534 -18.91 4.74 40.38
N VAL A 535 -18.57 3.68 41.12
CA VAL A 535 -19.32 3.20 42.27
C VAL A 535 -18.52 3.45 43.54
N SER A 536 -19.18 3.48 44.69
CA SER A 536 -18.49 3.52 45.97
C SER A 536 -17.84 2.16 46.23
N ASP A 537 -16.57 2.17 46.66
CA ASP A 537 -15.91 0.96 47.16
C ASP A 537 -16.60 0.53 48.46
N ASP A 538 -17.27 -0.61 48.44
CA ASP A 538 -17.97 -1.20 49.58
C ASP A 538 -17.04 -2.02 50.49
N GLY A 539 -15.73 -2.06 50.16
CA GLY A 539 -14.73 -2.80 50.90
C GLY A 539 -14.79 -4.31 50.66
N ALA A 540 -15.52 -4.77 49.64
CA ALA A 540 -15.57 -6.19 49.31
C ALA A 540 -14.17 -6.75 48.97
N PRO A 541 -13.90 -8.02 49.33
CA PRO A 541 -12.64 -8.66 49.01
C PRO A 541 -12.49 -8.88 47.51
N ALA A 542 -11.26 -8.83 47.00
CA ALA A 542 -10.98 -9.12 45.61
C ALA A 542 -11.24 -10.60 45.29
N LEU A 543 -12.06 -10.88 44.28
CA LEU A 543 -12.21 -12.23 43.69
C LEU A 543 -10.90 -12.69 43.05
N ARG A 544 -10.26 -11.78 42.31
CA ARG A 544 -8.99 -11.97 41.61
C ARG A 544 -8.20 -10.66 41.58
N GLN A 545 -6.88 -10.77 41.44
CA GLN A 545 -5.99 -9.62 41.37
C GLN A 545 -5.22 -9.65 40.05
N PHE A 546 -5.11 -8.49 39.41
CA PHE A 546 -4.36 -8.27 38.19
C PHE A 546 -3.44 -7.07 38.38
N GLY A 547 -2.21 -7.31 38.83
CA GLY A 547 -1.27 -6.24 39.13
C GLY A 547 -1.85 -5.24 40.13
N GLN A 548 -2.17 -4.03 39.66
CA GLN A 548 -2.71 -2.93 40.47
C GLN A 548 -4.25 -2.96 40.58
N LEU A 549 -4.92 -3.84 39.84
CA LEU A 549 -6.38 -3.93 39.78
C LEU A 549 -6.91 -5.12 40.57
N ASP A 550 -7.96 -4.88 41.33
CA ASP A 550 -8.79 -5.92 41.95
C ASP A 550 -10.05 -6.12 41.11
N LEU A 551 -10.33 -7.38 40.76
CA LEU A 551 -11.67 -7.78 40.33
C LEU A 551 -12.50 -8.04 41.58
N VAL A 552 -13.47 -7.18 41.87
CA VAL A 552 -14.33 -7.25 43.07
C VAL A 552 -15.58 -8.06 42.82
N ARG A 553 -16.19 -7.92 41.63
CA ARG A 553 -17.38 -8.67 41.22
C ARG A 553 -17.36 -8.92 39.73
N ALA A 554 -17.78 -10.12 39.31
CA ALA A 554 -18.05 -10.46 37.92
C ALA A 554 -19.35 -11.27 37.85
N THR A 555 -20.27 -10.86 36.98
CA THR A 555 -21.52 -11.59 36.71
C THR A 555 -21.73 -11.68 35.21
N ILE A 556 -21.99 -12.89 34.71
CA ILE A 556 -22.23 -13.17 33.29
C ILE A 556 -23.59 -13.85 33.19
N GLU A 557 -24.52 -13.23 32.48
CA GLU A 557 -25.91 -13.66 32.36
C GLU A 557 -26.27 -13.85 30.88
N ALA A 558 -26.92 -14.96 30.54
CA ALA A 558 -27.54 -15.13 29.23
C ALA A 558 -28.87 -14.35 29.21
N ILE A 559 -28.99 -13.38 28.30
CA ILE A 559 -30.25 -12.64 28.10
C ILE A 559 -31.18 -13.42 27.17
N ASP A 560 -30.61 -13.89 26.06
CA ASP A 560 -31.24 -14.79 25.10
C ASP A 560 -30.19 -15.79 24.60
N GLY A 561 -30.57 -16.67 23.66
CA GLY A 561 -29.72 -17.78 23.23
C GLY A 561 -28.33 -17.40 22.70
N ARG A 562 -28.06 -16.14 22.31
CA ARG A 562 -26.73 -15.69 21.86
C ARG A 562 -26.23 -14.39 22.48
N ARG A 563 -27.09 -13.63 23.14
CA ARG A 563 -26.75 -12.36 23.78
C ARG A 563 -26.41 -12.58 25.24
N LEU A 564 -25.21 -12.19 25.63
CA LEU A 564 -24.72 -12.27 27.00
C LEU A 564 -24.59 -10.86 27.57
N ARG A 565 -24.91 -10.69 28.85
CA ARG A 565 -24.63 -9.49 29.63
C ARG A 565 -23.53 -9.81 30.62
N ALA A 566 -22.48 -9.01 30.60
CA ALA A 566 -21.39 -9.11 31.56
C ALA A 566 -21.28 -7.82 32.38
N THR A 567 -21.23 -7.95 33.70
CA THR A 567 -20.97 -6.85 34.64
C THR A 567 -19.71 -7.15 35.41
N PHE A 568 -18.78 -6.19 35.43
CA PHE A 568 -17.54 -6.26 36.18
C PHE A 568 -17.42 -5.06 37.10
N VAL A 569 -17.01 -5.27 38.35
CA VAL A 569 -16.59 -4.20 39.26
C VAL A 569 -15.10 -4.34 39.49
N TRP A 570 -14.36 -3.32 39.04
CA TRP A 570 -12.93 -3.21 39.20
C TRP A 570 -12.60 -2.17 40.27
N ARG A 571 -11.59 -2.43 41.09
CA ARG A 571 -11.02 -1.45 42.01
C ARG A 571 -9.55 -1.24 41.70
N LEU A 572 -9.14 0.02 41.53
CA LEU A 572 -7.74 0.38 41.35
C LEU A 572 -7.07 0.57 42.72
N ARG A 573 -6.09 -0.26 43.07
CA ARG A 573 -5.37 -0.16 44.35
C ARG A 573 -4.32 0.94 44.36
N GLU A 574 -3.57 1.00 43.27
CA GLU A 574 -2.43 1.90 43.11
C GLU A 574 -2.49 2.53 41.71
N PRO A 575 -2.01 3.76 41.53
CA PRO A 575 -2.04 4.42 40.24
C PRO A 575 -1.01 3.79 39.28
N PHE A 576 -1.41 3.59 38.02
CA PHE A 576 -0.52 3.14 36.96
C PHE A 576 0.67 4.09 36.78
N LYS A 577 1.84 3.51 36.45
CA LYS A 577 3.00 4.34 36.14
C LYS A 577 2.76 5.12 34.84
N PRO A 578 3.39 6.29 34.67
CA PRO A 578 3.33 7.01 33.40
C PRO A 578 3.72 6.10 32.23
N GLY A 579 2.84 5.98 31.23
CA GLY A 579 3.05 5.14 30.05
C GLY A 579 2.42 3.74 30.14
N GLU A 580 2.11 3.23 31.34
CA GLU A 580 1.38 1.97 31.49
C GLU A 580 -0.06 2.15 31.03
N ARG A 581 -0.46 1.42 29.99
CA ARG A 581 -1.80 1.47 29.42
C ARG A 581 -2.31 0.07 29.16
N TYR A 582 -3.38 -0.31 29.84
CA TYR A 582 -3.92 -1.66 29.76
C TYR A 582 -5.40 -1.66 29.41
N VAL A 583 -5.84 -2.75 28.78
CA VAL A 583 -7.26 -3.03 28.51
C VAL A 583 -7.62 -4.43 29.02
N ALA A 584 -8.84 -4.59 29.51
CA ALA A 584 -9.41 -5.91 29.76
C ALA A 584 -9.97 -6.50 28.46
N VAL A 585 -9.58 -7.73 28.16
CA VAL A 585 -10.18 -8.52 27.07
C VAL A 585 -10.66 -9.83 27.65
N SER A 586 -11.94 -10.11 27.40
CA SER A 586 -12.59 -11.35 27.76
C SER A 586 -12.71 -12.29 26.57
N ARG A 587 -12.84 -13.59 26.84
CA ARG A 587 -13.14 -14.59 25.82
C ARG A 587 -13.92 -15.79 26.34
N LEU A 588 -14.62 -16.47 25.44
CA LEU A 588 -15.14 -17.81 25.71
C LEU A 588 -14.10 -18.87 25.32
N ASP A 589 -13.74 -19.73 26.27
CA ASP A 589 -12.76 -20.79 26.03
C ASP A 589 -13.23 -21.75 24.94
N GLY A 590 -12.34 -21.99 23.96
CA GLY A 590 -12.63 -22.90 22.85
C GLY A 590 -13.62 -22.38 21.81
N VAL A 591 -14.04 -21.10 21.89
CA VAL A 591 -14.95 -20.48 20.91
C VAL A 591 -14.18 -19.44 20.08
N PRO A 592 -13.78 -19.77 18.84
CA PRO A 592 -13.14 -18.81 17.95
C PRO A 592 -14.06 -17.61 17.67
N GLY A 593 -13.50 -16.39 17.60
CA GLY A 593 -14.26 -15.15 17.35
C GLY A 593 -14.94 -14.55 18.59
N ALA A 594 -15.12 -15.32 19.67
CA ALA A 594 -15.68 -14.84 20.93
C ALA A 594 -14.64 -14.14 21.81
N ARG A 595 -13.99 -13.10 21.28
CA ARG A 595 -13.11 -12.18 22.04
C ARG A 595 -13.81 -10.83 22.19
N PHE A 596 -13.91 -10.37 23.43
CA PHE A 596 -14.68 -9.20 23.81
C PHE A 596 -13.78 -8.19 24.52
N VAL A 597 -13.49 -7.08 23.85
CA VAL A 597 -12.83 -5.95 24.50
C VAL A 597 -13.83 -5.30 25.45
N HIS A 598 -13.40 -4.97 26.66
CA HIS A 598 -14.23 -4.29 27.66
C HIS A 598 -14.44 -2.81 27.25
N LEU A 599 -15.31 -2.58 26.27
CA LEU A 599 -15.47 -1.28 25.60
C LEU A 599 -15.76 -0.11 26.57
N PRO A 600 -16.60 -0.24 27.61
CA PRO A 600 -16.87 0.87 28.53
C PRO A 600 -15.61 1.32 29.26
N GLY A 601 -14.91 0.39 29.92
CA GLY A 601 -13.67 0.65 30.64
C GLY A 601 -12.47 0.92 29.73
N TYR A 602 -12.57 0.65 28.42
CA TYR A 602 -11.52 0.89 27.43
C TYR A 602 -11.66 2.25 26.73
N ALA A 603 -12.83 2.52 26.15
CA ALA A 603 -13.06 3.65 25.27
C ALA A 603 -13.72 4.84 25.98
N MET A 604 -14.61 4.62 26.95
CA MET A 604 -15.35 5.71 27.60
C MET A 604 -14.56 6.36 28.74
N ARG A 605 -13.90 5.56 29.58
CA ARG A 605 -13.00 6.05 30.64
C ARG A 605 -11.89 5.01 30.86
N PRO A 606 -10.81 5.07 30.09
CA PRO A 606 -9.72 4.10 30.19
C PRO A 606 -9.12 4.03 31.60
N VAL A 607 -8.56 2.86 31.93
CA VAL A 607 -8.07 2.58 33.29
C VAL A 607 -6.95 3.52 33.76
N TRP A 608 -6.14 4.06 32.83
CA TRP A 608 -5.09 5.03 33.15
C TRP A 608 -5.63 6.43 33.47
N GLU A 609 -6.95 6.65 33.39
CA GLU A 609 -7.62 7.87 33.86
C GLU A 609 -8.28 7.70 35.24
N TRP A 610 -8.20 6.49 35.83
CA TRP A 610 -8.76 6.19 37.13
C TRP A 610 -7.80 6.66 38.23
N ARG A 611 -8.35 6.91 39.43
CA ARG A 611 -7.57 7.26 40.62
C ARG A 611 -7.47 6.04 41.53
N ALA A 612 -6.41 5.96 42.32
CA ALA A 612 -6.30 4.95 43.36
C ALA A 612 -7.50 5.05 44.32
N GLY A 613 -8.14 3.92 44.60
CA GLY A 613 -9.40 3.83 45.34
C GLY A 613 -10.66 3.96 44.48
N ASP A 614 -10.57 4.32 43.20
CA ASP A 614 -11.74 4.28 42.31
C ASP A 614 -12.23 2.83 42.20
N ALA A 615 -13.53 2.64 42.48
CA ALA A 615 -14.26 1.45 42.08
C ALA A 615 -15.13 1.79 40.86
N VAL A 616 -15.01 1.00 39.81
CA VAL A 616 -15.68 1.23 38.53
C VAL A 616 -16.46 -0.02 38.16
N GLU A 617 -17.78 0.16 38.01
CA GLU A 617 -18.65 -0.84 37.43
C GLU A 617 -18.76 -0.61 35.93
N GLU A 618 -18.40 -1.61 35.14
CA GLU A 618 -18.75 -1.67 33.74
C GLU A 618 -19.78 -2.77 33.50
N THR A 619 -20.77 -2.48 32.67
CA THR A 619 -21.71 -3.48 32.17
C THR A 619 -21.82 -3.36 30.67
N PHE A 620 -21.62 -4.47 29.97
CA PHE A 620 -21.76 -4.51 28.53
C PHE A 620 -22.42 -5.80 28.07
N GLU A 621 -23.00 -5.75 26.87
CA GLU A 621 -23.58 -6.90 26.20
C GLU A 621 -22.78 -7.28 24.97
N VAL A 622 -22.69 -8.59 24.74
CA VAL A 622 -21.98 -9.17 23.61
C VAL A 622 -22.89 -10.16 22.91
N VAL A 623 -22.63 -10.37 21.62
CA VAL A 623 -23.23 -11.44 20.84
C VAL A 623 -22.17 -12.50 20.62
N VAL A 624 -22.52 -13.75 20.91
CA VAL A 624 -21.64 -14.89 20.68
C VAL A 624 -21.72 -15.31 19.20
N PRO A 625 -20.59 -15.67 18.55
CA PRO A 625 -20.57 -16.06 17.14
C PRO A 625 -21.60 -17.15 16.81
N THR A 626 -22.23 -17.03 15.63
CA THR A 626 -23.39 -17.85 15.24
C THR A 626 -23.11 -19.34 15.08
N GLU A 627 -21.85 -19.69 14.84
CA GLU A 627 -21.31 -21.04 14.70
C GLU A 627 -21.02 -21.72 16.05
N THR A 628 -21.18 -21.01 17.16
CA THR A 628 -20.96 -21.56 18.50
C THR A 628 -21.98 -22.63 18.78
N SER A 629 -21.50 -23.82 19.16
CA SER A 629 -22.37 -24.94 19.50
C SER A 629 -23.09 -24.69 20.83
N PRO A 630 -24.27 -25.29 21.04
CA PRO A 630 -24.88 -25.33 22.36
C PRO A 630 -23.96 -26.05 23.36
N GLY A 631 -23.88 -25.55 24.58
CA GLY A 631 -22.99 -26.11 25.59
C GLY A 631 -22.59 -25.12 26.67
N ARG A 632 -21.76 -25.59 27.60
CA ARG A 632 -21.22 -24.76 28.68
C ARG A 632 -19.82 -24.28 28.33
N TYR A 633 -19.60 -22.98 28.47
CA TYR A 633 -18.34 -22.32 28.14
C TYR A 633 -17.81 -21.55 29.33
N VAL A 634 -16.49 -21.57 29.51
CA VAL A 634 -15.81 -20.79 30.54
C VAL A 634 -15.52 -19.40 29.98
N TRP A 635 -15.94 -18.37 30.72
CA TRP A 635 -15.59 -17.00 30.44
C TRP A 635 -14.26 -16.67 31.12
N ARG A 636 -13.24 -16.31 30.34
CA ARG A 636 -11.96 -15.84 30.86
C ARG A 636 -11.77 -14.36 30.63
N THR A 637 -11.04 -13.72 31.53
CA THR A 637 -10.66 -12.31 31.40
C THR A 637 -9.17 -12.14 31.69
N GLY A 638 -8.49 -11.37 30.85
CA GLY A 638 -7.09 -10.96 31.02
C GLY A 638 -6.90 -9.47 30.74
N TRP A 639 -5.77 -8.92 31.19
CA TRP A 639 -5.39 -7.53 30.94
C TRP A 639 -4.17 -7.44 30.03
N TYR A 640 -4.23 -6.59 29.01
CA TYR A 640 -3.26 -6.53 27.92
C TYR A 640 -2.74 -5.10 27.70
N ASP A 641 -1.45 -4.96 27.50
CA ASP A 641 -0.74 -3.70 27.23
C ASP A 641 -1.11 -3.19 25.84
N VAL A 642 -1.82 -2.08 25.77
CA VAL A 642 -2.32 -1.53 24.49
C VAL A 642 -1.20 -1.06 23.57
N SER A 643 0.01 -0.82 24.11
CA SER A 643 1.19 -0.41 23.34
C SER A 643 1.94 -1.59 22.73
N HIS A 644 1.65 -2.82 23.16
CA HIS A 644 2.31 -4.01 22.67
C HIS A 644 1.62 -4.53 21.38
N PRO A 645 2.35 -4.80 20.29
CA PRO A 645 1.75 -5.20 19.01
C PRO A 645 0.94 -6.49 19.09
N ASP A 646 1.32 -7.40 19.99
CA ASP A 646 0.61 -8.67 20.20
C ASP A 646 -0.67 -8.57 21.07
N ALA A 647 -1.03 -7.38 21.55
CA ALA A 647 -2.27 -7.16 22.31
C ALA A 647 -3.53 -7.45 21.49
N ALA A 648 -3.51 -7.13 20.18
CA ALA A 648 -4.58 -7.47 19.26
C ALA A 648 -4.82 -8.99 19.14
N LEU A 649 -3.80 -9.81 19.45
CA LEU A 649 -3.89 -11.27 19.47
C LEU A 649 -4.23 -11.82 20.85
N THR A 650 -4.37 -10.97 21.87
CA THR A 650 -4.46 -11.41 23.28
C THR A 650 -3.32 -12.37 23.65
N ASP A 651 -2.11 -12.09 23.15
CA ASP A 651 -0.93 -12.93 23.37
C ASP A 651 -0.37 -12.72 24.78
N ALA A 652 0.15 -13.80 25.39
CA ALA A 652 0.73 -13.76 26.73
C ALA A 652 1.87 -12.74 26.87
N ARG A 653 2.62 -12.45 25.79
CA ARG A 653 3.69 -11.44 25.76
C ARG A 653 3.18 -10.01 25.99
N SER A 654 1.95 -9.74 25.59
CA SER A 654 1.29 -8.45 25.81
C SER A 654 0.52 -8.38 27.13
N ARG A 655 0.45 -9.47 27.89
CA ARG A 655 -0.32 -9.50 29.13
C ARG A 655 0.34 -8.65 30.21
N MET A 656 -0.46 -8.03 31.06
CA MET A 656 0.01 -7.34 32.26
C MET A 656 0.95 -8.24 33.07
N ALA A 657 2.13 -7.72 33.41
CA ALA A 657 3.20 -8.50 34.01
C ALA A 657 2.74 -9.17 35.32
N GLY A 658 3.07 -10.46 35.47
CA GLY A 658 2.73 -11.24 36.66
C GLY A 658 1.25 -11.62 36.80
N THR A 659 0.47 -11.46 35.72
CA THR A 659 -0.96 -11.84 35.70
C THR A 659 -1.21 -12.99 34.72
N ASP A 660 -2.34 -13.67 34.90
CA ASP A 660 -2.85 -14.69 33.99
C ASP A 660 -4.27 -14.36 33.55
N ASP A 661 -4.70 -14.93 32.42
CA ASP A 661 -6.11 -14.96 32.09
C ASP A 661 -6.81 -15.86 33.09
N VAL A 662 -7.79 -15.35 33.82
CA VAL A 662 -8.48 -16.13 34.86
C VAL A 662 -9.91 -16.44 34.42
N PRO A 663 -10.44 -17.63 34.79
CA PRO A 663 -11.87 -17.89 34.66
C PRO A 663 -12.62 -17.00 35.65
N VAL A 664 -13.64 -16.31 35.17
CA VAL A 664 -14.49 -15.38 35.97
C VAL A 664 -15.95 -15.82 36.03
N GLY A 665 -16.35 -16.79 35.21
CA GLY A 665 -17.67 -17.42 35.26
C GLY A 665 -17.84 -18.51 34.20
N GLU A 666 -18.98 -19.18 34.25
CA GLU A 666 -19.44 -20.12 33.24
C GLU A 666 -20.73 -19.60 32.62
N VAL A 667 -20.90 -19.81 31.31
CA VAL A 667 -22.12 -19.47 30.58
C VAL A 667 -22.65 -20.69 29.85
N GLU A 668 -23.96 -20.87 29.89
CA GLU A 668 -24.64 -21.95 29.17
C GLU A 668 -25.31 -21.38 27.91
N MET A 669 -24.88 -21.87 26.76
CA MET A 669 -25.42 -21.51 25.46
C MET A 669 -26.53 -22.51 25.09
N GLY A 670 -27.76 -22.02 25.00
CA GLY A 670 -28.92 -22.83 24.64
C GLY A 670 -28.97 -23.20 23.15
N ASN A 671 -29.88 -24.12 22.80
CA ASN A 671 -30.26 -24.33 21.40
C ASN A 671 -30.93 -23.05 20.89
N VAL A 672 -30.39 -22.48 19.81
CA VAL A 672 -31.01 -21.38 19.10
C VAL A 672 -31.94 -21.99 18.06
N GLU A 673 -33.26 -21.91 18.27
CA GLU A 673 -34.22 -22.22 17.20
C GLU A 673 -33.89 -21.32 16.00
N ARG A 674 -33.68 -21.94 14.84
CA ARG A 674 -33.20 -21.29 13.62
C ARG A 674 -34.21 -20.31 13.03
#